data_AF-A0A942VCZ8-F1
#
_entry.id   AF-A0A942VCZ8-F1
#
_cell.length_a   1.000
_cell.length_b   1.000
_cell.length_c   1.000
_cell.angle_alpha   90.00
_cell.angle_beta   90.00
_cell.angle_gamma   90.00
#
_symmetry.space_group_name_H-M   'P 1'
#
loop_
_entity.id
_entity.type
_entity.pdbx_description
1 polymer ?
#
loop_
_entity_poly.entity_id
_entity_poly.type
_entity_poly.pdbx_seq_one_letter_code
_entity_poly.pdbx_strand_id
1 'polypeptide(L)'
;MNKLRIVAKNEFYRYFTSPLAYVYLISFLLLNGSFAIYFGHFIEAGQASLLPMFSFQPWLYLLFIPGIAMRLWAEEFRTKTVLQIVTMPVSLGSLVWGKFLAAWAFCGVALALTFPFWITVNLLGSPDNLVILGSYIGSFMLAGAMLSISQTMSALTKNQVIALVMSVFANLIFFLSGLEYVLEIFRSFLPPAAIDTIASFSFLSHFESISYGLLELRDIVFFGSLIVLFNFTAILIVSFKTAGTAVWFKSARRSFYILVFVSLLLGFAGLNMTANAWLRSYQLDFTAEKFFTLTSSTREILQNLPNRVTAKLYFSPVIAKRSPQTRILFDKVRLLLEQYSRLSGGRLTLRILNPEPLSNVEDEAIAAGLQPFPLIDSNVNAYFGLTLIDETDRRQVIRLFPPERQNFLEQDLTEAVYLLNYRKKNLGILTSLPMFEDVIENVATPQWEIVSQLEKFYNLRRLDNQNNDLDGLDALLIAHPQKLSAETVEKIKKYNAGGGKVLAFFDIAPEAVRIFAPSTDVLKASDFSTLPAFWGIRYLDRGVVADFENSTLIDASLDYQHNPEFTQDLIQFYLPRGSFNQTLPATRRLQKMLLTSGSIFVPEKDAPVDILPLITIGGNSQLFSSEVIYKNVHPSYMLRNFKADGKLKIFAAYVRGRSPQAPFEMIAVGDSDLLYDNFWMRHSSVLGADYAVPILDNANFVFNALDFLLGDNTLIPLRGKSVIDRPFVKIEAMRRQALQNFKIKEVEIFSDIEKAKKGLEEITAKRRFEGRENFSADELSLIAKIRRKLDEQRQRLLEIRAGLNDDIDKIVVRIKIFNIYGIPLLIILGLLLAKARKGVCFRPQLPEFDRRIAVIFGGSLLLLGIGIAASVQSQNTYSQPQEKILFKDFAEHINDIDTITFRSRGQTLALRRQNGLWQIDGHPHILANQKRVSRLLAALLGGKLLEQRTAKLENYGSFGLTPISAEGSRMTEMALSSGDKKLYTLEIGNYDIDLGRGLRGAYVKFPGTYEVWLSNLDFVSLDLDWHNWSFSRLWDLHFGRFAEINGSTSVNFLSDMARLLLNTPFEQVIAEEPQNPKTLQTLRITAEGSSELEIAFLQAGGKILARYRFIKTGTETDLQNFAAYAKPVYYQIPNDRWKEIADVIAAYGTAK
;
A
#
# COMPACT_ATOMS: atom_id res chain seq x y z
N MET A 1 -43.33 -7.42 46.44
CA MET A 1 -42.16 -7.01 45.62
C MET A 1 -41.08 -8.08 45.71
N ASN A 2 -40.55 -8.58 44.58
CA ASN A 2 -39.51 -9.61 44.59
C ASN A 2 -38.25 -9.14 45.35
N LYS A 3 -37.87 -9.83 46.43
CA LYS A 3 -36.71 -9.51 47.28
C LYS A 3 -35.41 -9.38 46.46
N LEU A 4 -35.25 -10.19 45.41
CA LEU A 4 -34.15 -10.12 44.44
C LEU A 4 -34.00 -8.72 43.79
N ARG A 5 -35.11 -8.14 43.31
CA ARG A 5 -35.10 -6.82 42.62
C ARG A 5 -34.69 -5.71 43.57
N ILE A 6 -35.06 -5.81 44.85
CA ILE A 6 -34.68 -4.84 45.89
C ILE A 6 -33.17 -4.89 46.12
N VAL A 7 -32.60 -6.08 46.29
CA VAL A 7 -31.15 -6.25 46.45
C VAL A 7 -30.40 -5.73 45.22
N ALA A 8 -30.80 -6.14 44.02
CA ALA A 8 -30.15 -5.71 42.78
C ALA A 8 -30.18 -4.18 42.61
N LYS A 9 -31.33 -3.55 42.87
CA LYS A 9 -31.46 -2.08 42.81
C LYS A 9 -30.55 -1.39 43.81
N ASN A 10 -30.50 -1.88 45.05
CA ASN A 10 -29.67 -1.30 46.10
C ASN A 10 -28.17 -1.42 45.78
N GLU A 11 -27.73 -2.61 45.36
CA GLU A 11 -26.33 -2.84 44.97
C GLU A 11 -25.94 -2.05 43.72
N PHE A 12 -26.83 -1.94 42.73
CA PHE A 12 -26.57 -1.12 41.54
C PHE A 12 -26.39 0.36 41.91
N TYR A 13 -27.23 0.90 42.80
CA TYR A 13 -27.09 2.26 43.30
C TYR A 13 -25.75 2.47 44.03
N ARG A 14 -25.29 1.48 44.82
CA ARG A 14 -23.99 1.55 45.51
C ARG A 14 -22.81 1.74 44.55
N TYR A 15 -22.84 1.13 43.36
CA TYR A 15 -21.80 1.38 42.33
C TYR A 15 -21.73 2.88 41.99
N PHE A 16 -22.85 3.53 41.67
CA PHE A 16 -22.86 4.96 41.28
C PHE A 16 -22.65 5.95 42.43
N THR A 17 -22.72 5.50 43.69
CA THR A 17 -22.31 6.31 44.84
C THR A 17 -20.81 6.23 45.13
N SER A 18 -20.12 5.21 44.62
CA SER A 18 -18.70 4.98 44.86
C SER A 18 -17.84 5.70 43.81
N PRO A 19 -16.86 6.54 44.19
CA PRO A 19 -15.94 7.17 43.24
C PRO A 19 -15.20 6.15 42.36
N LEU A 20 -14.92 4.97 42.91
CA LEU A 20 -14.20 3.90 42.22
C LEU A 20 -14.93 3.43 40.96
N ALA A 21 -16.26 3.40 40.96
CA ALA A 21 -17.02 2.94 39.80
C ALA A 21 -16.80 3.87 38.59
N TYR A 22 -16.74 5.19 38.81
CA TYR A 22 -16.48 6.15 37.73
C TYR A 22 -15.05 6.05 37.21
N VAL A 23 -14.07 5.79 38.08
CA VAL A 23 -12.68 5.53 37.65
C VAL A 23 -12.64 4.31 36.74
N TYR A 24 -13.30 3.21 37.13
CA TYR A 24 -13.43 2.00 36.31
C TYR A 24 -14.10 2.29 34.95
N LEU A 25 -15.22 3.01 34.96
CA LEU A 25 -15.98 3.40 33.77
C LEU A 25 -15.08 4.19 32.80
N ILE A 26 -14.41 5.23 33.29
CA ILE A 26 -13.52 6.09 32.50
C ILE A 26 -12.34 5.29 31.95
N SER A 27 -11.66 4.50 32.79
CA SER A 27 -10.51 3.69 32.35
C SER A 27 -10.90 2.64 31.32
N PHE A 28 -12.07 2.00 31.48
CA PHE A 28 -12.59 1.04 30.51
C PHE A 28 -12.86 1.71 29.16
N LEU A 29 -13.55 2.85 29.14
CA LEU A 29 -13.84 3.58 27.88
C LEU A 29 -12.58 4.06 27.18
N LEU A 30 -11.62 4.61 27.92
CA LEU A 30 -10.34 5.07 27.37
C LEU A 30 -9.55 3.92 26.75
N LEU A 31 -9.42 2.79 27.46
CA LEU A 31 -8.70 1.63 26.94
C LEU A 31 -9.43 0.95 25.78
N ASN A 32 -10.77 0.83 25.85
CA ASN A 32 -11.56 0.28 24.76
C ASN A 32 -11.43 1.11 23.47
N GLY A 33 -11.58 2.43 23.58
CA GLY A 33 -11.41 3.31 22.43
C GLY A 33 -9.97 3.35 21.90
N SER A 34 -8.98 3.33 22.79
CA SER A 34 -7.57 3.31 22.39
C SER A 34 -7.18 2.00 21.74
N PHE A 35 -7.66 0.86 22.24
CA PHE A 35 -7.39 -0.45 21.65
C PHE A 35 -8.05 -0.59 20.29
N ALA A 36 -9.30 -0.16 20.14
CA ALA A 36 -9.98 -0.17 18.84
C ALA A 36 -9.22 0.66 17.78
N ILE A 37 -8.78 1.86 18.13
CA ILE A 37 -8.15 2.77 17.18
C ILE A 37 -6.68 2.43 16.92
N TYR A 38 -5.85 2.30 17.97
CA TYR A 38 -4.40 2.19 17.81
C TYR A 38 -3.90 0.77 17.60
N PHE A 39 -4.49 -0.22 18.28
CA PHE A 39 -4.08 -1.63 18.19
C PHE A 39 -4.93 -2.41 17.17
N GLY A 40 -6.21 -2.07 17.06
CA GLY A 40 -7.13 -2.63 16.09
C GLY A 40 -7.08 -1.97 14.72
N HIS A 41 -6.31 -0.89 14.58
CA HIS A 41 -6.15 -0.16 13.32
C HIS A 41 -7.49 0.25 12.68
N PHE A 42 -8.48 0.64 13.50
CA PHE A 42 -9.85 0.92 13.02
C PHE A 42 -9.89 1.95 11.87
N ILE A 43 -9.03 2.98 11.91
CA ILE A 43 -8.98 4.01 10.86
C ILE A 43 -8.20 3.52 9.65
N GLU A 44 -7.06 2.87 9.88
CA GLU A 44 -6.15 2.41 8.84
C GLU A 44 -6.70 1.21 8.07
N ALA A 45 -7.54 0.39 8.71
CA ALA A 45 -8.28 -0.70 8.07
C ALA A 45 -9.20 -0.19 6.95
N GLY A 46 -9.59 1.09 6.98
CA GLY A 46 -10.40 1.72 5.94
C GLY A 46 -11.84 1.19 5.85
N GLN A 47 -12.24 0.27 6.73
CA GLN A 47 -13.51 -0.44 6.68
C GLN A 47 -14.48 0.04 7.77
N ALA A 48 -15.72 0.25 7.36
CA ALA A 48 -16.88 0.50 8.21
C ALA A 48 -17.30 -0.76 8.99
N SER A 49 -16.44 -1.22 9.90
CA SER A 49 -16.66 -2.36 10.78
C SER A 49 -16.18 -2.06 12.20
N LEU A 50 -16.92 -2.53 13.21
CA LEU A 50 -16.50 -2.45 14.62
C LEU A 50 -15.78 -3.70 15.11
N LEU A 51 -15.48 -4.65 14.21
CA LEU A 51 -14.70 -5.83 14.55
C LEU A 51 -13.37 -5.49 15.26
N PRO A 52 -12.59 -4.46 14.83
CA PRO A 52 -11.39 -4.02 15.57
C PRO A 52 -11.62 -3.72 17.05
N MET A 53 -12.77 -3.16 17.41
CA MET A 53 -13.11 -2.88 18.82
C MET A 53 -13.47 -4.17 19.56
N PHE A 54 -14.29 -5.03 18.95
CA PHE A 54 -14.76 -6.26 19.57
C PHE A 54 -13.64 -7.31 19.72
N SER A 55 -12.68 -7.40 18.81
CA SER A 55 -11.55 -8.34 18.92
C SER A 55 -10.72 -8.16 20.20
N PHE A 56 -10.62 -6.93 20.71
CA PHE A 56 -9.93 -6.63 21.98
C PHE A 56 -10.84 -6.70 23.21
N GLN A 57 -12.14 -6.87 23.03
CA GLN A 57 -13.12 -6.88 24.12
C GLN A 57 -12.87 -7.99 25.15
N PRO A 58 -12.58 -9.26 24.76
CA PRO A 58 -12.28 -10.32 25.72
C PRO A 58 -11.03 -10.04 26.55
N TRP A 59 -9.99 -9.47 25.94
CA TRP A 59 -8.74 -9.10 26.60
C TRP A 59 -8.95 -8.01 27.65
N LEU A 60 -9.75 -6.98 27.31
CA LEU A 60 -10.14 -5.95 28.26
C LEU A 60 -10.95 -6.54 29.41
N TYR A 61 -11.89 -7.44 29.13
CA TYR A 61 -12.68 -8.09 30.18
C TYR A 61 -11.89 -8.97 31.12
N LEU A 62 -10.83 -9.62 30.64
CA LEU A 62 -9.93 -10.38 31.48
C LEU A 62 -9.27 -9.51 32.57
N LEU A 63 -9.05 -8.23 32.29
CA LEU A 63 -8.55 -7.26 33.27
C LEU A 63 -9.67 -6.64 34.11
N PHE A 64 -10.73 -6.12 33.47
CA PHE A 64 -11.72 -5.26 34.11
C PHE A 64 -12.79 -6.02 34.90
N ILE A 65 -13.28 -7.16 34.40
CA ILE A 65 -14.37 -7.90 35.05
C ILE A 65 -13.94 -8.45 36.42
N PRO A 66 -12.76 -9.08 36.57
CA PRO A 66 -12.20 -9.42 37.88
C PRO A 66 -12.13 -8.23 38.85
N GLY A 67 -11.74 -7.05 38.37
CA GLY A 67 -11.66 -5.83 39.17
C GLY A 67 -13.00 -5.33 39.69
N ILE A 68 -14.07 -5.45 38.88
CA ILE A 68 -15.45 -5.13 39.30
C ILE A 68 -15.94 -6.13 40.35
N ALA A 69 -15.57 -7.41 40.19
CA ALA A 69 -16.08 -8.51 40.99
C ALA A 69 -15.35 -8.73 42.32
N MET A 70 -14.07 -8.34 42.41
CA MET A 70 -13.19 -8.72 43.53
C MET A 70 -13.77 -8.36 44.90
N ARG A 71 -14.53 -7.27 45.00
CA ARG A 71 -15.13 -6.77 46.25
C ARG A 71 -16.49 -7.37 46.60
N LEU A 72 -17.19 -8.03 45.66
CA LEU A 72 -18.58 -8.47 45.84
C LEU A 72 -18.81 -9.28 47.12
N TRP A 73 -17.87 -10.19 47.43
CA TRP A 73 -17.93 -11.05 48.62
C TRP A 73 -16.68 -10.97 49.49
N ALA A 74 -15.49 -10.84 48.90
CA ALA A 74 -14.23 -10.81 49.66
C ALA A 74 -14.22 -9.66 50.69
N GLU A 75 -14.80 -8.51 50.33
CA GLU A 75 -14.93 -7.38 51.24
C GLU A 75 -15.86 -7.69 52.42
N GLU A 76 -17.03 -8.25 52.15
CA GLU A 76 -18.04 -8.61 53.16
C GLU A 76 -17.51 -9.65 54.16
N PHE A 77 -16.67 -10.58 53.70
CA PHE A 77 -16.00 -11.55 54.55
C PHE A 77 -14.84 -10.94 55.35
N ARG A 78 -14.15 -9.94 54.80
CA ARG A 78 -13.07 -9.22 55.47
C ARG A 78 -13.61 -8.33 56.60
N THR A 79 -14.67 -7.57 56.32
CA THR A 79 -15.33 -6.64 57.26
C THR A 79 -16.30 -7.34 58.21
N LYS A 80 -16.54 -8.65 58.03
CA LYS A 80 -17.53 -9.46 58.77
C LYS A 80 -18.98 -9.00 58.64
N THR A 81 -19.28 -8.09 57.70
CA THR A 81 -20.64 -7.63 57.39
C THR A 81 -21.50 -8.73 56.77
N VAL A 82 -20.90 -9.81 56.27
CA VAL A 82 -21.61 -11.00 55.77
C VAL A 82 -22.62 -11.57 56.78
N LEU A 83 -22.31 -11.54 58.09
CA LEU A 83 -23.22 -12.02 59.15
C LEU A 83 -24.47 -11.15 59.26
N GLN A 84 -24.33 -9.84 59.02
CA GLN A 84 -25.45 -8.90 59.06
C GLN A 84 -26.35 -9.06 57.83
N ILE A 85 -25.77 -9.28 56.65
CA ILE A 85 -26.55 -9.42 55.41
C ILE A 85 -27.30 -10.75 55.37
N VAL A 86 -26.71 -11.81 55.90
CA VAL A 86 -27.31 -13.16 55.91
C VAL A 86 -28.41 -13.31 56.98
N THR A 87 -28.42 -12.49 58.03
CA THR A 87 -29.51 -12.46 59.03
C THR A 87 -30.72 -11.64 58.58
N MET A 88 -30.61 -10.85 57.51
CA MET A 88 -31.76 -10.17 56.93
C MET A 88 -32.80 -11.17 56.39
N PRO A 89 -34.10 -10.81 56.33
CA PRO A 89 -35.17 -11.69 55.84
C PRO A 89 -35.15 -11.86 54.31
N VAL A 90 -33.99 -12.12 53.72
CA VAL A 90 -33.70 -12.25 52.28
C VAL A 90 -32.98 -13.57 52.05
N SER A 91 -33.40 -14.32 51.03
CA SER A 91 -32.73 -15.60 50.73
C SER A 91 -31.30 -15.39 50.21
N LEU A 92 -30.40 -16.32 50.50
CA LEU A 92 -29.03 -16.27 50.00
C LEU A 92 -28.96 -16.22 48.45
N GLY A 93 -29.86 -16.94 47.77
CA GLY A 93 -29.98 -16.87 46.32
C GLY A 93 -30.34 -15.47 45.83
N SER A 94 -31.23 -14.75 46.53
CA SER A 94 -31.55 -13.36 46.21
C SER A 94 -30.37 -12.41 46.45
N LEU A 95 -29.50 -12.70 47.41
CA LEU A 95 -28.29 -11.91 47.66
C LEU A 95 -27.23 -12.10 46.56
N VAL A 96 -26.93 -13.37 46.23
CA VAL A 96 -25.95 -13.71 45.19
C VAL A 96 -26.39 -13.20 43.82
N TRP A 97 -27.60 -13.55 43.38
CA TRP A 97 -28.12 -13.08 42.10
C TRP A 97 -28.35 -11.56 42.08
N GLY A 98 -28.73 -10.96 43.21
CA GLY A 98 -28.89 -9.51 43.31
C GLY A 98 -27.57 -8.76 43.10
N LYS A 99 -26.50 -9.19 43.77
CA LYS A 99 -25.15 -8.66 43.60
C LYS A 99 -24.61 -8.90 42.17
N PHE A 100 -24.81 -10.10 41.62
CA PHE A 100 -24.44 -10.42 40.24
C PHE A 100 -25.15 -9.53 39.22
N LEU A 101 -26.48 -9.45 39.28
CA LEU A 101 -27.27 -8.65 38.34
C LEU A 101 -26.93 -7.16 38.41
N ALA A 102 -26.62 -6.64 39.60
CA ALA A 102 -26.15 -5.26 39.76
C ALA A 102 -24.80 -5.03 39.07
N ALA A 103 -23.83 -5.91 39.31
CA ALA A 103 -22.52 -5.82 38.66
C ALA A 103 -22.61 -6.06 37.14
N TRP A 104 -23.47 -6.97 36.69
CA TRP A 104 -23.68 -7.26 35.27
C TRP A 104 -24.37 -6.09 34.55
N ALA A 105 -25.35 -5.46 35.18
CA ALA A 105 -25.96 -4.23 34.68
C ALA A 105 -24.94 -3.08 34.61
N PHE A 106 -24.02 -2.99 35.57
CA PHE A 106 -22.92 -2.01 35.52
C PHE A 106 -21.99 -2.24 34.33
N CYS A 107 -21.64 -3.51 34.02
CA CYS A 107 -20.93 -3.86 32.78
C CYS A 107 -21.74 -3.49 31.52
N GLY A 108 -23.06 -3.68 31.55
CA GLY A 108 -23.96 -3.25 30.47
C GLY A 108 -23.96 -1.74 30.25
N VAL A 109 -23.92 -0.93 31.33
CA VAL A 109 -23.76 0.53 31.23
C VAL A 109 -22.41 0.89 30.60
N ALA A 110 -21.32 0.24 31.03
CA ALA A 110 -20.00 0.49 30.46
C ALA A 110 -19.96 0.17 28.95
N LEU A 111 -20.58 -0.94 28.53
CA LEU A 111 -20.75 -1.29 27.12
C LEU A 111 -21.61 -0.29 26.37
N ALA A 112 -22.78 0.08 26.90
CA ALA A 112 -23.68 1.02 26.26
C ALA A 112 -23.01 2.38 26.01
N LEU A 113 -22.10 2.79 26.90
CA LEU A 113 -21.34 4.04 26.76
C LEU A 113 -20.28 4.03 25.65
N THR A 114 -20.05 2.88 24.98
CA THR A 114 -19.25 2.80 23.74
C THR A 114 -20.04 3.13 22.47
N PHE A 115 -21.33 3.51 22.59
CA PHE A 115 -22.19 3.89 21.44
C PHE A 115 -21.61 4.93 20.47
N PRO A 116 -20.69 5.86 20.85
CA PRO A 116 -20.10 6.79 19.87
C PRO A 116 -19.42 6.07 18.70
N PHE A 117 -18.84 4.88 18.92
CA PHE A 117 -18.24 4.08 17.85
C PHE A 117 -19.29 3.61 16.85
N TRP A 118 -20.45 3.16 17.33
CA TRP A 118 -21.58 2.76 16.48
C TRP A 118 -22.14 3.94 15.66
N ILE A 119 -22.20 5.13 16.25
CA ILE A 119 -22.57 6.35 15.50
C ILE A 119 -21.49 6.66 14.44
N THR A 120 -20.22 6.68 14.84
CA THR A 120 -19.09 7.03 13.97
C THR A 120 -19.06 6.13 12.74
N VAL A 121 -19.19 4.81 12.90
CA VAL A 121 -19.10 3.87 11.78
C VAL A 121 -20.24 4.04 10.76
N ASN A 122 -21.46 4.37 11.22
CA ASN A 122 -22.60 4.67 10.34
C ASN A 122 -22.51 6.04 9.67
N LEU A 123 -21.80 7.00 10.29
CA LEU A 123 -21.55 8.31 9.68
C LEU A 123 -20.46 8.24 8.60
N LEU A 124 -19.53 7.30 8.71
CA LEU A 124 -18.39 7.17 7.78
C LEU A 124 -18.68 6.25 6.59
N GLY A 125 -19.53 5.22 6.78
CA GLY A 125 -19.85 4.24 5.73
C GLY A 125 -21.15 3.49 6.00
N SER A 126 -21.29 2.29 5.43
CA SER A 126 -22.49 1.44 5.55
C SER A 126 -22.17 0.12 6.28
N PRO A 127 -22.03 0.13 7.61
CA PRO A 127 -21.70 -1.06 8.39
C PRO A 127 -22.85 -2.08 8.48
N ASP A 128 -22.51 -3.33 8.81
CA ASP A 128 -23.49 -4.35 9.16
C ASP A 128 -24.03 -4.16 10.58
N ASN A 129 -25.12 -3.38 10.69
CA ASN A 129 -25.71 -3.04 11.98
C ASN A 129 -26.24 -4.25 12.78
N LEU A 130 -26.67 -5.32 12.10
CA LEU A 130 -27.08 -6.56 12.78
C LEU A 130 -25.89 -7.33 13.37
N VAL A 131 -24.75 -7.34 12.67
CA VAL A 131 -23.50 -7.90 13.19
C VAL A 131 -23.05 -7.10 14.41
N ILE A 132 -23.04 -5.75 14.32
CA ILE A 132 -22.70 -4.88 15.47
C ILE A 132 -23.59 -5.16 16.68
N LEU A 133 -24.91 -5.25 16.48
CA LEU A 133 -25.86 -5.59 17.54
C LEU A 133 -25.58 -6.98 18.13
N GLY A 134 -25.30 -7.97 17.27
CA GLY A 134 -24.90 -9.32 17.67
C GLY A 134 -23.65 -9.30 18.57
N SER A 135 -22.61 -8.58 18.16
CA SER A 135 -21.36 -8.42 18.92
C SER A 135 -21.59 -7.75 20.28
N TYR A 136 -22.49 -6.75 20.36
CA TYR A 136 -22.87 -6.14 21.65
C TYR A 136 -23.60 -7.13 22.57
N ILE A 137 -24.52 -7.93 22.03
CA ILE A 137 -25.23 -8.97 22.78
C ILE A 137 -24.23 -10.04 23.26
N GLY A 138 -23.37 -10.53 22.37
CA GLY A 138 -22.31 -11.49 22.70
C GLY A 138 -21.36 -10.96 23.77
N SER A 139 -20.97 -9.70 23.67
CA SER A 139 -20.10 -9.04 24.65
C SER A 139 -20.78 -8.94 26.02
N PHE A 140 -22.07 -8.58 26.06
CA PHE A 140 -22.83 -8.55 27.30
C PHE A 140 -22.93 -9.94 27.96
N MET A 141 -23.13 -11.00 27.17
CA MET A 141 -23.15 -12.38 27.66
C MET A 141 -21.77 -12.84 28.17
N LEU A 142 -20.71 -12.53 27.44
CA LEU A 142 -19.32 -12.77 27.84
C LEU A 142 -18.99 -12.08 29.16
N ALA A 143 -19.37 -10.81 29.32
CA ALA A 143 -19.19 -10.08 30.57
C ALA A 143 -19.89 -10.79 31.74
N GLY A 144 -21.11 -11.29 31.53
CA GLY A 144 -21.86 -12.05 32.54
C GLY A 144 -21.17 -13.35 32.94
N ALA A 145 -20.70 -14.11 31.95
CA ALA A 145 -19.97 -15.35 32.17
C ALA A 145 -18.69 -15.12 33.00
N MET A 146 -17.84 -14.19 32.57
CA MET A 146 -16.61 -13.85 33.29
C MET A 146 -16.89 -13.28 34.68
N LEU A 147 -17.97 -12.50 34.83
CA LEU A 147 -18.36 -11.91 36.11
C LEU A 147 -18.84 -12.97 37.09
N SER A 148 -19.55 -13.99 36.62
CA SER A 148 -20.03 -15.09 37.47
C SER A 148 -18.87 -15.91 38.07
N ILE A 149 -17.85 -16.21 37.26
CA ILE A 149 -16.59 -16.81 37.72
C ILE A 149 -15.92 -15.90 38.74
N SER A 150 -15.75 -14.62 38.39
CA SER A 150 -15.04 -13.67 39.25
C SER A 150 -15.74 -13.46 40.61
N GLN A 151 -17.08 -13.44 40.63
CA GLN A 151 -17.87 -13.39 41.87
C GLN A 151 -17.65 -14.63 42.73
N THR A 152 -17.55 -15.80 42.11
CA THR A 152 -17.27 -17.07 42.78
C THR A 152 -15.89 -17.05 43.43
N MET A 153 -14.86 -16.57 42.71
CA MET A 153 -13.51 -16.40 43.24
C MET A 153 -13.45 -15.37 44.38
N SER A 154 -14.22 -14.28 44.28
CA SER A 154 -14.40 -13.33 45.39
C SER A 154 -14.99 -13.98 46.65
N ALA A 155 -15.92 -14.93 46.50
CA ALA A 155 -16.49 -15.65 47.62
C ALA A 155 -15.52 -16.64 48.30
N LEU A 156 -14.48 -17.11 47.60
CA LEU A 156 -13.51 -18.08 48.14
C LEU A 156 -12.52 -17.46 49.13
N THR A 157 -12.20 -16.17 49.02
CA THR A 157 -11.17 -15.51 49.83
C THR A 157 -11.74 -14.34 50.66
N LYS A 158 -10.95 -13.86 51.62
CA LYS A 158 -11.21 -12.61 52.38
C LYS A 158 -10.37 -11.44 51.87
N ASN A 159 -9.43 -11.69 50.95
CA ASN A 159 -8.53 -10.66 50.42
C ASN A 159 -8.93 -10.31 48.99
N GLN A 160 -9.24 -9.04 48.74
CA GLN A 160 -9.64 -8.53 47.42
C GLN A 160 -8.56 -8.75 46.34
N VAL A 161 -7.27 -8.61 46.68
CA VAL A 161 -6.18 -8.80 45.72
C VAL A 161 -6.07 -10.27 45.32
N ILE A 162 -6.20 -11.19 46.27
CA ILE A 162 -6.21 -12.64 45.97
C ILE A 162 -7.45 -12.99 45.14
N ALA A 163 -8.61 -12.39 45.43
CA ALA A 163 -9.82 -12.58 44.65
C ALA A 163 -9.63 -12.16 43.18
N LEU A 164 -8.98 -11.02 42.97
CA LEU A 164 -8.64 -10.51 41.64
C LEU A 164 -7.76 -11.51 40.88
N VAL A 165 -6.62 -11.92 41.45
CA VAL A 165 -5.66 -12.81 40.79
C VAL A 165 -6.32 -14.16 40.45
N MET A 166 -7.06 -14.75 41.39
CA MET A 166 -7.79 -16.00 41.15
C MET A 166 -8.85 -15.86 40.06
N SER A 167 -9.55 -14.72 40.01
CA SER A 167 -10.53 -14.44 38.96
C SER A 167 -9.87 -14.31 37.58
N VAL A 168 -8.75 -13.59 37.48
CA VAL A 168 -8.00 -13.46 36.22
C VAL A 168 -7.54 -14.85 35.75
N PHE A 169 -6.93 -15.63 36.63
CA PHE A 169 -6.43 -16.97 36.30
C PHE A 169 -7.55 -17.92 35.88
N ALA A 170 -8.68 -17.94 36.62
CA ALA A 170 -9.82 -18.77 36.28
C ALA A 170 -10.43 -18.40 34.92
N ASN A 171 -10.59 -17.10 34.63
CA ASN A 171 -11.07 -16.65 33.33
C ASN A 171 -10.06 -16.95 32.21
N LEU A 172 -8.75 -16.86 32.48
CA LEU A 172 -7.70 -17.16 31.52
C LEU A 172 -7.73 -18.62 31.07
N ILE A 173 -8.06 -19.57 31.96
CA ILE A 173 -8.19 -20.99 31.58
C ILE A 173 -9.27 -21.17 30.51
N PHE A 174 -10.46 -20.61 30.72
CA PHE A 174 -11.54 -20.66 29.71
C PHE A 174 -11.14 -19.91 28.44
N PHE A 175 -10.48 -18.77 28.57
CA PHE A 175 -9.99 -18.01 27.43
C PHE A 175 -9.01 -18.81 26.54
N LEU A 176 -8.03 -19.49 27.16
CA LEU A 176 -6.98 -20.23 26.45
C LEU A 176 -7.43 -21.62 25.96
N SER A 177 -8.52 -22.17 26.48
CA SER A 177 -8.97 -23.56 26.20
C SER A 177 -9.26 -23.86 24.71
N GLY A 178 -9.52 -22.84 23.89
CA GLY A 178 -9.79 -22.98 22.44
C GLY A 178 -8.60 -22.65 21.54
N LEU A 179 -7.45 -22.28 22.10
CA LEU A 179 -6.27 -22.00 21.29
C LEU A 179 -5.63 -23.30 20.81
N GLU A 180 -5.27 -23.36 19.53
CA GLU A 180 -4.71 -24.57 18.92
C GLU A 180 -3.44 -25.05 19.64
N TYR A 181 -2.59 -24.12 20.09
CA TYR A 181 -1.40 -24.43 20.89
C TYR A 181 -1.71 -25.18 22.19
N VAL A 182 -2.84 -24.85 22.83
CA VAL A 182 -3.27 -25.54 24.06
C VAL A 182 -3.86 -26.90 23.71
N LEU A 183 -4.71 -26.95 22.69
CA LEU A 183 -5.35 -28.19 22.24
C LEU A 183 -4.31 -29.22 21.79
N GLU A 184 -3.24 -28.82 21.11
CA GLU A 184 -2.17 -29.71 20.64
C GLU A 184 -1.52 -30.50 21.79
N ILE A 185 -1.30 -29.87 22.94
CA ILE A 185 -0.77 -30.54 24.14
C ILE A 185 -1.69 -31.69 24.54
N PHE A 186 -3.00 -31.46 24.55
CA PHE A 186 -4.01 -32.46 24.92
C PHE A 186 -4.19 -33.56 23.86
N ARG A 187 -3.93 -33.27 22.58
CA ARG A 187 -4.05 -34.28 21.50
C ARG A 187 -3.10 -35.45 21.66
N SER A 188 -2.01 -35.26 22.39
CA SER A 188 -1.04 -36.34 22.64
C SER A 188 -1.58 -37.45 23.56
N PHE A 189 -2.65 -37.21 24.33
CA PHE A 189 -3.19 -38.19 25.29
C PHE A 189 -4.72 -38.25 25.42
N LEU A 190 -5.49 -37.34 24.81
CA LEU A 190 -6.96 -37.35 24.86
C LEU A 190 -7.61 -37.79 23.53
N PRO A 191 -8.77 -38.48 23.57
CA PRO A 191 -9.56 -38.76 22.38
C PRO A 191 -10.11 -37.49 21.72
N PRO A 192 -10.39 -37.49 20.39
CA PRO A 192 -10.96 -36.35 19.65
C PRO A 192 -12.18 -35.71 20.31
N ALA A 193 -13.12 -36.52 20.80
CA ALA A 193 -14.32 -36.02 21.47
C ALA A 193 -14.02 -35.21 22.75
N ALA A 194 -12.98 -35.59 23.50
CA ALA A 194 -12.56 -34.87 24.69
C ALA A 194 -11.86 -33.54 24.33
N ILE A 195 -11.09 -33.52 23.24
CA ILE A 195 -10.45 -32.32 22.71
C ILE A 195 -11.51 -31.32 22.24
N ASP A 196 -12.51 -31.78 21.48
CA ASP A 196 -13.63 -30.93 21.03
C ASP A 196 -14.43 -30.37 22.22
N THR A 197 -14.53 -31.14 23.30
CA THR A 197 -15.16 -30.68 24.55
C THR A 197 -14.34 -29.59 25.22
N ILE A 198 -13.01 -29.74 25.31
CA ILE A 198 -12.12 -28.71 25.85
C ILE A 198 -12.22 -27.43 25.01
N ALA A 199 -12.17 -27.56 23.68
CA ALA A 199 -12.31 -26.42 22.77
C ALA A 199 -13.67 -25.71 22.93
N SER A 200 -14.74 -26.46 23.21
CA SER A 200 -16.09 -25.90 23.47
C SER A 200 -16.21 -25.12 24.78
N PHE A 201 -15.19 -25.11 25.64
CA PHE A 201 -15.17 -24.22 26.81
C PHE A 201 -14.55 -22.85 26.52
N SER A 202 -14.15 -22.58 25.28
CA SER A 202 -13.46 -21.35 24.92
C SER A 202 -14.38 -20.13 24.83
N PHE A 203 -14.10 -19.12 25.67
CA PHE A 203 -14.74 -17.81 25.53
C PHE A 203 -14.47 -17.17 24.17
N LEU A 204 -13.25 -17.34 23.65
CA LEU A 204 -12.84 -16.70 22.41
C LEU A 204 -13.59 -17.28 21.22
N SER A 205 -13.66 -18.62 21.10
CA SER A 205 -14.34 -19.27 19.96
C SER A 205 -15.84 -18.93 19.87
N HIS A 206 -16.54 -18.94 21.01
CA HIS A 206 -17.96 -18.57 21.05
C HIS A 206 -18.17 -17.08 20.78
N PHE A 207 -17.31 -16.21 21.31
CA PHE A 207 -17.44 -14.76 21.11
C PHE A 207 -17.06 -14.31 19.70
N GLU A 208 -16.04 -14.93 19.08
CA GLU A 208 -15.63 -14.66 17.70
C GLU A 208 -16.74 -15.01 16.73
N SER A 209 -17.37 -16.18 16.88
CA SER A 209 -18.49 -16.61 16.02
C SER A 209 -19.60 -15.56 16.01
N ILE A 210 -20.01 -15.10 17.20
CA ILE A 210 -21.01 -14.03 17.34
C ILE A 210 -20.51 -12.71 16.75
N SER A 211 -19.25 -12.35 16.97
CA SER A 211 -18.66 -11.08 16.52
C SER A 211 -18.51 -10.98 15.00
N TYR A 212 -18.39 -12.12 14.31
CA TYR A 212 -18.44 -12.21 12.85
C TYR A 212 -19.86 -12.21 12.30
N GLY A 213 -20.88 -12.24 13.16
CA GLY A 213 -22.29 -12.22 12.76
C GLY A 213 -22.96 -13.59 12.72
N LEU A 214 -22.31 -14.65 13.20
CA LEU A 214 -22.93 -15.97 13.31
C LEU A 214 -23.38 -16.22 14.74
N LEU A 215 -24.67 -16.07 15.01
CA LEU A 215 -25.24 -16.35 16.32
C LEU A 215 -25.74 -17.80 16.37
N GLU A 216 -24.98 -18.68 17.03
CA GLU A 216 -25.37 -20.07 17.21
C GLU A 216 -26.08 -20.28 18.55
N LEU A 217 -27.12 -21.11 18.56
CA LEU A 217 -27.89 -21.36 19.79
C LEU A 217 -27.02 -22.03 20.88
N ARG A 218 -25.98 -22.77 20.49
CA ARG A 218 -25.01 -23.36 21.43
C ARG A 218 -24.22 -22.31 22.21
N ASP A 219 -23.91 -21.16 21.61
CA ASP A 219 -23.14 -20.09 22.27
C ASP A 219 -23.98 -19.46 23.38
N ILE A 220 -25.27 -19.27 23.12
CA ILE A 220 -26.23 -18.77 24.10
C ILE A 220 -26.36 -19.73 25.28
N VAL A 221 -26.47 -21.03 25.00
CA VAL A 221 -26.54 -22.07 26.03
C VAL A 221 -25.23 -22.15 26.82
N PHE A 222 -24.08 -22.01 26.17
CA PHE A 222 -22.78 -22.03 26.82
C PHE A 222 -22.64 -20.88 27.83
N PHE A 223 -22.80 -19.62 27.41
CA PHE A 223 -22.69 -18.49 28.33
C PHE A 223 -23.78 -18.53 29.41
N GLY A 224 -25.02 -18.88 29.06
CA GLY A 224 -26.12 -18.98 30.01
C GLY A 224 -25.89 -20.05 31.06
N SER A 225 -25.48 -21.26 30.66
CA SER A 225 -25.21 -22.36 31.58
C SER A 225 -24.01 -22.06 32.49
N LEU A 226 -22.99 -21.35 31.99
CA LEU A 226 -21.83 -20.95 32.78
C LEU A 226 -22.18 -19.90 33.83
N ILE A 227 -22.99 -18.89 33.47
CA ILE A 227 -23.53 -17.89 34.42
C ILE A 227 -24.29 -18.58 35.55
N VAL A 228 -25.16 -19.54 35.20
CA VAL A 228 -25.95 -20.29 36.18
C VAL A 228 -25.05 -21.13 37.08
N LEU A 229 -24.13 -21.92 36.50
CA LEU A 229 -23.20 -22.79 37.24
C LEU A 229 -22.41 -22.02 38.30
N PHE A 230 -21.75 -20.93 37.92
CA PHE A 230 -20.88 -20.20 38.83
C PHE A 230 -21.68 -19.38 39.85
N ASN A 231 -22.83 -18.81 39.50
CA ASN A 231 -23.70 -18.18 40.51
C ASN A 231 -24.22 -19.21 41.55
N PHE A 232 -24.60 -20.42 41.13
CA PHE A 232 -24.94 -21.49 42.07
C PHE A 232 -23.74 -21.90 42.92
N THR A 233 -22.55 -21.99 42.33
CA THR A 233 -21.31 -22.28 43.06
C THR A 233 -21.02 -21.21 44.11
N ALA A 234 -21.24 -19.93 43.81
CA ALA A 234 -21.13 -18.85 44.79
C ALA A 234 -22.12 -19.03 45.95
N ILE A 235 -23.37 -19.44 45.69
CA ILE A 235 -24.35 -19.77 46.74
C ILE A 235 -23.82 -20.90 47.63
N LEU A 236 -23.26 -21.95 47.05
CA LEU A 236 -22.70 -23.08 47.81
C LEU A 236 -21.54 -22.64 48.72
N ILE A 237 -20.60 -21.85 48.19
CA ILE A 237 -19.44 -21.35 48.94
C ILE A 237 -19.88 -20.45 50.10
N VAL A 238 -20.81 -19.52 49.85
CA VAL A 238 -21.29 -18.61 50.90
C VAL A 238 -22.10 -19.38 51.94
N SER A 239 -22.95 -20.33 51.53
CA SER A 239 -23.71 -21.19 52.45
C SER A 239 -22.79 -22.00 53.35
N PHE A 240 -21.73 -22.59 52.78
CA PHE A 240 -20.72 -23.31 53.54
C PHE A 240 -20.02 -22.41 54.58
N LYS A 241 -19.60 -21.20 54.18
CA LYS A 241 -18.93 -20.24 55.08
C LYS A 241 -19.84 -19.64 56.16
N THR A 242 -21.15 -19.70 55.97
CA THR A 242 -22.16 -19.12 56.87
C THR A 242 -22.98 -20.18 57.61
N ALA A 243 -22.52 -21.43 57.61
CA ALA A 243 -23.11 -22.55 58.35
C ALA A 243 -24.54 -22.94 57.94
N GLY A 244 -24.87 -22.93 56.64
CA GLY A 244 -26.05 -23.61 56.12
C GLY A 244 -27.37 -22.82 56.15
N THR A 245 -27.30 -21.50 55.95
CA THR A 245 -28.48 -20.61 55.87
C THR A 245 -29.30 -20.74 54.58
N ALA A 246 -28.81 -21.51 53.59
CA ALA A 246 -29.57 -21.81 52.38
C ALA A 246 -30.68 -22.85 52.66
N VAL A 247 -31.91 -22.55 52.25
CA VAL A 247 -33.10 -23.39 52.48
C VAL A 247 -32.94 -24.84 51.96
N TRP A 248 -32.16 -25.03 50.90
CA TRP A 248 -32.01 -26.32 50.19
C TRP A 248 -30.77 -27.14 50.59
N PHE A 249 -29.79 -26.59 51.31
CA PHE A 249 -28.51 -27.25 51.56
C PHE A 249 -28.03 -27.06 53.01
N LYS A 250 -28.62 -27.81 53.95
CA LYS A 250 -28.22 -27.84 55.36
C LYS A 250 -27.23 -28.96 55.63
N SER A 251 -25.94 -28.72 55.34
CA SER A 251 -24.87 -29.64 55.72
C SER A 251 -23.65 -28.87 56.21
N ALA A 252 -22.98 -29.40 57.24
CA ALA A 252 -21.72 -28.88 57.76
C ALA A 252 -20.48 -29.57 57.15
N ARG A 253 -20.68 -30.67 56.39
CA ARG A 253 -19.58 -31.48 55.84
C ARG A 253 -19.03 -30.87 54.55
N ARG A 254 -17.71 -30.60 54.49
CA ARG A 254 -17.01 -30.07 53.30
C ARG A 254 -17.20 -30.96 52.07
N SER A 255 -17.13 -32.28 52.25
CA SER A 255 -17.30 -33.27 51.18
C SER A 255 -18.66 -33.17 50.47
N PHE A 256 -19.72 -32.79 51.19
CA PHE A 256 -21.03 -32.60 50.59
C PHE A 256 -21.04 -31.46 49.55
N TYR A 257 -20.49 -30.30 49.88
CA TYR A 257 -20.42 -29.16 48.95
C TYR A 257 -19.51 -29.45 47.75
N ILE A 258 -18.39 -30.17 47.97
CA ILE A 258 -17.50 -30.61 46.88
C ILE A 258 -18.25 -31.56 45.93
N LEU A 259 -18.99 -32.55 46.46
CA LEU A 259 -19.76 -33.49 45.66
C LEU A 259 -20.86 -32.78 44.85
N VAL A 260 -21.57 -31.82 45.45
CA VAL A 260 -22.58 -31.02 44.75
C VAL A 260 -21.94 -30.19 43.63
N PHE A 261 -20.79 -29.56 43.89
CA PHE A 261 -20.07 -28.79 42.87
C PHE A 261 -19.60 -29.69 41.71
N VAL A 262 -19.00 -30.84 42.00
CA VAL A 262 -18.56 -31.81 40.98
C VAL A 262 -19.76 -32.31 40.17
N SER A 263 -20.90 -32.58 40.81
CA SER A 263 -22.13 -33.00 40.12
C SER A 263 -22.67 -31.90 39.20
N LEU A 264 -22.65 -30.63 39.65
CA LEU A 264 -23.03 -29.49 38.82
C LEU A 264 -22.07 -29.29 37.64
N LEU A 265 -20.77 -29.49 37.85
CA LEU A 265 -19.75 -29.39 36.81
C LEU A 265 -19.91 -30.49 35.76
N LEU A 266 -20.20 -31.73 36.18
CA LEU A 266 -20.52 -32.83 35.27
C LEU A 266 -21.83 -32.58 34.50
N GLY A 267 -22.87 -32.06 35.17
CA GLY A 267 -24.12 -31.66 34.53
C GLY A 267 -23.92 -30.54 33.50
N PHE A 268 -23.09 -29.54 33.82
CA PHE A 268 -22.70 -28.48 32.91
C PHE A 268 -21.93 -29.01 31.70
N ALA A 269 -20.95 -29.89 31.91
CA ALA A 269 -20.20 -30.52 30.82
C ALA A 269 -21.14 -31.34 29.92
N GLY A 270 -22.01 -32.17 30.50
CA GLY A 270 -23.00 -32.94 29.74
C GLY A 270 -24.00 -32.08 28.97
N LEU A 271 -24.49 -30.98 29.57
CA LEU A 271 -25.38 -30.03 28.89
C LEU A 271 -24.69 -29.35 27.70
N ASN A 272 -23.44 -28.94 27.86
CA ASN A 272 -22.71 -28.29 26.76
C ASN A 272 -22.32 -29.28 25.67
N MET A 273 -21.93 -30.51 26.02
CA MET A 273 -21.69 -31.58 25.03
C MET A 273 -22.95 -31.89 24.22
N THR A 274 -24.11 -32.01 24.88
CA THR A 274 -25.39 -32.25 24.21
C THR A 274 -25.83 -31.06 23.36
N ALA A 275 -25.69 -29.82 23.88
CA ALA A 275 -25.94 -28.61 23.13
C ALA A 275 -25.05 -28.50 21.88
N ASN A 276 -23.76 -28.84 21.99
CA ASN A 276 -22.84 -28.81 20.87
C ASN A 276 -23.18 -29.86 19.80
N ALA A 277 -23.70 -31.03 20.21
CA ALA A 277 -24.13 -32.06 19.28
C ALA A 277 -25.49 -31.74 18.60
N TRP A 278 -26.44 -31.16 19.33
CA TRP A 278 -27.84 -31.05 18.87
C TRP A 278 -28.23 -29.65 18.39
N LEU A 279 -27.65 -28.60 18.99
CA LEU A 279 -28.04 -27.21 18.72
C LEU A 279 -27.15 -26.55 17.65
N ARG A 280 -26.11 -27.24 17.18
CA ARG A 280 -25.19 -26.73 16.15
C ARG A 280 -25.87 -26.42 14.81
N SER A 281 -26.99 -27.07 14.48
CA SER A 281 -27.76 -26.78 13.27
C SER A 281 -28.61 -25.50 13.36
N TYR A 282 -28.86 -24.98 14.57
CA TYR A 282 -29.67 -23.77 14.78
C TYR A 282 -28.75 -22.56 14.84
N GLN A 283 -28.51 -21.98 13.67
CA GLN A 283 -27.64 -20.83 13.48
C GLN A 283 -28.43 -19.68 12.86
N LEU A 284 -28.19 -18.46 13.35
CA LEU A 284 -28.73 -17.24 12.77
C LEU A 284 -27.57 -16.42 12.22
N ASP A 285 -27.59 -16.21 10.91
CA ASP A 285 -26.60 -15.38 10.21
C ASP A 285 -27.09 -13.93 10.17
N PHE A 286 -26.40 -13.06 10.91
CA PHE A 286 -26.67 -11.63 11.01
C PHE A 286 -25.90 -10.80 9.99
N THR A 287 -25.05 -11.41 9.16
CA THR A 287 -24.46 -10.71 8.00
C THR A 287 -25.56 -10.29 7.02
N ALA A 288 -25.44 -9.11 6.41
CA ALA A 288 -26.46 -8.64 5.47
C ALA A 288 -26.54 -9.51 4.20
N GLU A 289 -25.40 -10.06 3.79
CA GLU A 289 -25.21 -10.88 2.59
C GLU A 289 -25.50 -12.36 2.82
N LYS A 290 -25.78 -12.75 4.06
CA LYS A 290 -25.98 -14.15 4.46
C LYS A 290 -24.78 -15.03 4.10
N PHE A 291 -23.58 -14.57 4.41
CA PHE A 291 -22.32 -15.24 4.08
C PHE A 291 -22.25 -16.66 4.67
N PHE A 292 -22.70 -16.85 5.91
CA PHE A 292 -22.68 -18.13 6.61
C PHE A 292 -23.91 -19.01 6.33
N THR A 293 -24.90 -18.50 5.58
CA THR A 293 -26.08 -19.26 5.20
C THR A 293 -25.92 -19.82 3.79
N LEU A 294 -26.16 -21.12 3.62
CA LEU A 294 -26.17 -21.73 2.29
C LEU A 294 -27.22 -21.07 1.39
N THR A 295 -26.85 -20.82 0.14
CA THR A 295 -27.71 -20.21 -0.88
C THR A 295 -28.92 -21.08 -1.17
N SER A 296 -29.98 -20.47 -1.70
CA SER A 296 -31.16 -21.17 -2.19
C SER A 296 -30.78 -22.23 -3.23
N SER A 297 -29.85 -21.90 -4.12
CA SER A 297 -29.31 -22.80 -5.13
C SER A 297 -28.64 -24.03 -4.54
N THR A 298 -27.75 -23.85 -3.56
CA THR A 298 -27.12 -24.99 -2.87
C THR A 298 -28.16 -25.91 -2.26
N ARG A 299 -29.16 -25.34 -1.58
CA ARG A 299 -30.23 -26.13 -0.97
C ARG A 299 -31.04 -26.89 -2.01
N GLU A 300 -31.43 -26.24 -3.09
CA GLU A 300 -32.20 -26.83 -4.18
C GLU A 300 -31.44 -27.97 -4.86
N ILE A 301 -30.17 -27.74 -5.21
CA ILE A 301 -29.29 -28.74 -5.84
C ILE A 301 -29.13 -29.96 -4.93
N LEU A 302 -28.87 -29.75 -3.64
CA LEU A 302 -28.65 -30.84 -2.68
C LEU A 302 -29.92 -31.64 -2.35
N GLN A 303 -31.08 -30.97 -2.25
CA GLN A 303 -32.36 -31.65 -1.98
C GLN A 303 -32.83 -32.48 -3.19
N ASN A 304 -32.50 -32.02 -4.40
CA ASN A 304 -32.90 -32.66 -5.65
C ASN A 304 -31.78 -33.47 -6.32
N LEU A 305 -30.81 -33.99 -5.54
CA LEU A 305 -29.76 -34.85 -6.07
C LEU A 305 -30.34 -36.10 -6.75
N PRO A 306 -30.05 -36.35 -8.05
CA PRO A 306 -30.61 -37.49 -8.78
C PRO A 306 -30.08 -38.83 -8.25
N ASN A 307 -28.76 -38.90 -8.06
CA ASN A 307 -28.04 -40.09 -7.62
C ASN A 307 -27.37 -39.83 -6.27
N ARG A 308 -27.03 -40.89 -5.55
CA ARG A 308 -26.17 -40.75 -4.37
C ARG A 308 -24.76 -40.34 -4.80
N VAL A 309 -24.15 -39.45 -4.03
CA VAL A 309 -22.81 -38.90 -4.29
C VAL A 309 -21.92 -39.21 -3.10
N THR A 310 -20.75 -39.77 -3.35
CA THR A 310 -19.69 -39.97 -2.36
C THR A 310 -18.65 -38.87 -2.52
N ALA A 311 -18.50 -38.04 -1.49
CA ALA A 311 -17.49 -37.01 -1.37
C ALA A 311 -16.27 -37.56 -0.63
N LYS A 312 -15.19 -37.88 -1.35
CA LYS A 312 -13.90 -38.31 -0.80
C LYS A 312 -12.99 -37.10 -0.61
N LEU A 313 -12.86 -36.63 0.62
CA LEU A 313 -12.00 -35.51 1.01
C LEU A 313 -10.63 -36.04 1.44
N TYR A 314 -9.59 -35.69 0.68
CA TYR A 314 -8.21 -36.10 0.95
C TYR A 314 -7.50 -34.99 1.71
N PHE A 315 -6.88 -35.33 2.85
CA PHE A 315 -6.16 -34.35 3.66
C PHE A 315 -4.99 -35.00 4.39
N SER A 316 -3.77 -34.53 4.10
CA SER A 316 -2.55 -34.91 4.81
C SER A 316 -2.32 -34.00 6.04
N PRO A 317 -2.39 -34.51 7.28
CA PRO A 317 -2.27 -33.69 8.50
C PRO A 317 -0.95 -32.92 8.64
N VAL A 318 0.10 -33.33 7.93
CA VAL A 318 1.42 -32.68 7.95
C VAL A 318 1.36 -31.23 7.44
N ILE A 319 0.47 -30.92 6.48
CA ILE A 319 0.27 -29.54 5.98
C ILE A 319 -0.34 -28.67 7.07
N ALA A 320 -1.25 -29.22 7.87
CA ALA A 320 -1.93 -28.53 8.95
C ALA A 320 -0.97 -28.03 10.04
N LYS A 321 0.07 -28.83 10.34
CA LYS A 321 1.11 -28.47 11.32
C LYS A 321 2.00 -27.31 10.84
N ARG A 322 2.20 -27.19 9.52
CA ARG A 322 3.05 -26.17 8.91
C ARG A 322 2.29 -24.89 8.56
N SER A 323 1.00 -25.01 8.27
CA SER A 323 0.12 -23.89 7.92
C SER A 323 -1.17 -23.95 8.75
N PRO A 324 -1.25 -23.17 9.86
CA PRO A 324 -2.48 -23.03 10.64
C PRO A 324 -3.67 -22.58 9.78
N GLN A 325 -3.42 -21.75 8.77
CA GLN A 325 -4.45 -21.32 7.80
C GLN A 325 -5.04 -22.49 7.01
N THR A 326 -4.20 -23.45 6.59
CA THR A 326 -4.67 -24.66 5.88
C THR A 326 -5.45 -25.58 6.80
N ARG A 327 -5.08 -25.66 8.08
CA ARG A 327 -5.86 -26.40 9.08
C ARG A 327 -7.27 -25.83 9.22
N ILE A 328 -7.36 -24.50 9.37
CA ILE A 328 -8.64 -23.78 9.44
C ILE A 328 -9.46 -24.03 8.17
N LEU A 329 -8.82 -23.98 6.99
CA LEU A 329 -9.49 -24.24 5.72
C LEU A 329 -10.04 -25.67 5.63
N PHE A 330 -9.28 -26.69 6.03
CA PHE A 330 -9.76 -28.07 6.11
C PHE A 330 -10.98 -28.20 7.02
N ASP A 331 -10.91 -27.59 8.20
CA ASP A 331 -12.03 -27.60 9.14
C ASP A 331 -13.28 -26.94 8.52
N LYS A 332 -13.12 -25.82 7.79
CA LYS A 332 -14.24 -25.19 7.05
C LYS A 332 -14.82 -26.12 5.98
N VAL A 333 -13.98 -26.71 5.12
CA VAL A 333 -14.42 -27.62 4.03
C VAL A 333 -15.16 -28.83 4.59
N ARG A 334 -14.60 -29.47 5.62
CA ARG A 334 -15.22 -30.60 6.31
C ARG A 334 -16.60 -30.24 6.83
N LEU A 335 -16.72 -29.13 7.56
CA LEU A 335 -17.99 -28.69 8.14
C LEU A 335 -19.03 -28.36 7.07
N LEU A 336 -18.61 -27.75 5.95
CA LEU A 336 -19.51 -27.47 4.83
C LEU A 336 -20.03 -28.76 4.19
N LEU A 337 -19.16 -29.74 3.95
CA LEU A 337 -19.55 -31.05 3.40
C LEU A 337 -20.46 -31.84 4.36
N GLU A 338 -20.25 -31.73 5.67
CA GLU A 338 -21.17 -32.29 6.68
C GLU A 338 -22.55 -31.60 6.65
N GLN A 339 -22.60 -30.29 6.40
CA GLN A 339 -23.87 -29.59 6.16
C GLN A 339 -24.53 -30.08 4.87
N TYR A 340 -23.76 -30.31 3.80
CA TYR A 340 -24.29 -30.79 2.52
C TYR A 340 -24.90 -32.18 2.66
N SER A 341 -24.19 -33.07 3.37
CA SER A 341 -24.67 -34.42 3.66
C SER A 341 -26.02 -34.39 4.41
N ARG A 342 -26.13 -33.57 5.46
CA ARG A 342 -27.39 -33.40 6.21
C ARG A 342 -28.52 -32.83 5.37
N LEU A 343 -28.26 -31.79 4.57
CA LEU A 343 -29.27 -31.15 3.72
C LEU A 343 -29.77 -32.05 2.59
N SER A 344 -28.89 -32.89 2.05
CA SER A 344 -29.24 -33.86 1.00
C SER A 344 -30.07 -35.05 1.51
N GLY A 345 -30.40 -35.10 2.80
CA GLY A 345 -31.08 -36.25 3.42
C GLY A 345 -30.24 -37.53 3.35
N GLY A 346 -28.91 -37.42 3.36
CA GLY A 346 -27.98 -38.54 3.26
C GLY A 346 -27.68 -39.03 1.84
N ARG A 347 -28.18 -38.37 0.79
CA ARG A 347 -27.80 -38.70 -0.60
C ARG A 347 -26.36 -38.33 -0.92
N LEU A 348 -25.81 -37.29 -0.28
CA LEU A 348 -24.39 -36.99 -0.28
C LEU A 348 -23.74 -37.56 0.98
N THR A 349 -22.70 -38.38 0.82
CA THR A 349 -21.95 -38.99 1.93
C THR A 349 -20.50 -38.53 1.92
N LEU A 350 -19.98 -38.13 3.08
CA LEU A 350 -18.59 -37.68 3.23
C LEU A 350 -17.69 -38.82 3.71
N ARG A 351 -16.54 -39.00 3.06
CA ARG A 351 -15.42 -39.85 3.50
C ARG A 351 -14.16 -39.01 3.57
N ILE A 352 -13.47 -39.05 4.71
CA ILE A 352 -12.21 -38.34 4.89
C ILE A 352 -11.07 -39.36 4.79
N LEU A 353 -10.10 -39.09 3.94
CA LEU A 353 -8.98 -39.97 3.63
C LEU A 353 -7.65 -39.25 3.94
N ASN A 354 -6.72 -39.95 4.58
CA ASN A 354 -5.37 -39.45 4.83
C ASN A 354 -4.38 -40.13 3.87
N PRO A 355 -3.97 -39.47 2.78
CA PRO A 355 -2.91 -39.98 1.91
C PRO A 355 -1.56 -39.81 2.62
N GLU A 356 -1.11 -40.89 3.23
CA GLU A 356 0.24 -41.03 3.79
C GLU A 356 1.23 -41.37 2.67
N PRO A 357 2.51 -40.95 2.77
CA PRO A 357 3.52 -41.27 1.76
C PRO A 357 3.62 -42.78 1.50
N LEU A 358 3.62 -43.18 0.24
CA LEU A 358 3.67 -44.55 -0.28
C LEU A 358 2.48 -45.43 0.15
N SER A 359 1.34 -44.84 0.47
CA SER A 359 0.11 -45.57 0.83
C SER A 359 -0.83 -45.76 -0.38
N ASN A 360 -1.66 -46.80 -0.33
CA ASN A 360 -2.72 -47.00 -1.34
C ASN A 360 -3.67 -45.79 -1.48
N VAL A 361 -3.83 -45.00 -0.41
CA VAL A 361 -4.66 -43.79 -0.42
C VAL A 361 -3.97 -42.65 -1.17
N GLU A 362 -2.64 -42.57 -1.12
CA GLU A 362 -1.87 -41.66 -1.98
C GLU A 362 -2.01 -42.06 -3.45
N ASP A 363 -1.87 -43.34 -3.78
CA ASP A 363 -2.07 -43.82 -5.16
C ASP A 363 -3.48 -43.51 -5.68
N GLU A 364 -4.51 -43.69 -4.82
CA GLU A 364 -5.89 -43.31 -5.13
C GLU A 364 -6.02 -41.80 -5.36
N ALA A 365 -5.35 -40.98 -4.54
CA ALA A 365 -5.37 -39.52 -4.66
C ALA A 365 -4.75 -39.06 -6.00
N ILE A 366 -3.61 -39.65 -6.36
CA ILE A 366 -2.91 -39.38 -7.64
C ILE A 366 -3.79 -39.83 -8.81
N ALA A 367 -4.35 -41.05 -8.77
CA ALA A 367 -5.24 -41.57 -9.80
C ALA A 367 -6.53 -40.75 -9.96
N ALA A 368 -7.01 -40.14 -8.87
CA ALA A 368 -8.12 -39.20 -8.90
C ALA A 368 -7.77 -37.83 -9.52
N GLY A 369 -6.49 -37.55 -9.78
CA GLY A 369 -6.04 -36.29 -10.38
C GLY A 369 -5.86 -35.15 -9.38
N LEU A 370 -5.66 -35.46 -8.09
CA LEU A 370 -5.33 -34.47 -7.07
C LEU A 370 -3.91 -33.93 -7.28
N GLN A 371 -3.73 -32.65 -6.98
CA GLN A 371 -2.43 -32.01 -7.11
C GLN A 371 -1.61 -32.21 -5.83
N PRO A 372 -0.40 -32.78 -5.90
CA PRO A 372 0.46 -32.93 -4.74
C PRO A 372 1.02 -31.57 -4.29
N PHE A 373 1.12 -31.39 -2.98
CA PHE A 373 1.75 -30.27 -2.30
C PHE A 373 3.15 -30.72 -1.81
N PRO A 374 4.25 -30.33 -2.48
CA PRO A 374 5.58 -30.81 -2.16
C PRO A 374 6.09 -30.17 -0.85
N LEU A 375 6.48 -30.99 0.12
CA LEU A 375 7.11 -30.55 1.37
C LEU A 375 8.63 -30.66 1.23
N ILE A 376 9.25 -29.58 0.73
CA ILE A 376 10.67 -29.51 0.32
C ILE A 376 11.62 -30.06 1.41
N ASP A 377 11.44 -29.66 2.67
CA ASP A 377 12.34 -30.05 3.77
C ASP A 377 12.30 -31.55 4.10
N SER A 378 11.19 -32.22 3.76
CA SER A 378 10.94 -33.63 4.10
C SER A 378 10.88 -34.54 2.88
N ASN A 379 11.02 -33.99 1.67
CA ASN A 379 10.94 -34.71 0.40
C ASN A 379 9.73 -35.66 0.29
N VAL A 380 8.56 -35.20 0.77
CA VAL A 380 7.29 -35.93 0.70
C VAL A 380 6.21 -35.05 0.12
N ASN A 381 5.26 -35.67 -0.57
CA ASN A 381 4.06 -35.00 -1.05
C ASN A 381 2.96 -35.05 0.01
N ALA A 382 2.15 -34.02 0.04
CA ALA A 382 0.97 -33.94 0.88
C ALA A 382 -0.23 -33.52 0.02
N TYR A 383 -1.45 -33.83 0.43
CA TYR A 383 -2.63 -33.59 -0.40
C TYR A 383 -3.71 -32.86 0.38
N PHE A 384 -4.40 -31.95 -0.29
CA PHE A 384 -5.63 -31.34 0.23
C PHE A 384 -6.60 -31.02 -0.92
N GLY A 385 -7.50 -31.95 -1.21
CA GLY A 385 -8.48 -31.81 -2.29
C GLY A 385 -9.66 -32.77 -2.14
N LEU A 386 -10.58 -32.76 -3.10
CA LEU A 386 -11.85 -33.48 -3.03
C LEU A 386 -12.16 -34.19 -4.34
N THR A 387 -12.67 -35.41 -4.23
CA THR A 387 -13.32 -36.11 -5.34
C THR A 387 -14.78 -36.39 -5.00
N LEU A 388 -15.68 -36.08 -5.93
CA LEU A 388 -17.10 -36.42 -5.88
C LEU A 388 -17.37 -37.51 -6.91
N ILE A 389 -17.98 -38.61 -6.50
CA ILE A 389 -18.29 -39.75 -7.37
C ILE A 389 -19.75 -40.13 -7.18
N ASP A 390 -20.49 -40.30 -8.26
CA ASP A 390 -21.88 -40.78 -8.21
C ASP A 390 -21.99 -42.30 -8.45
N GLU A 391 -23.19 -42.86 -8.32
CA GLU A 391 -23.45 -44.30 -8.55
C GLU A 391 -23.19 -44.77 -9.99
N THR A 392 -23.06 -43.85 -10.95
CA THR A 392 -22.77 -44.13 -12.36
C THR A 392 -21.29 -43.94 -12.71
N ASP A 393 -20.42 -43.82 -11.70
CA ASP A 393 -18.98 -43.57 -11.82
C ASP A 393 -18.63 -42.25 -12.52
N ARG A 394 -19.58 -41.30 -12.58
CA ARG A 394 -19.26 -39.93 -12.98
C ARG A 394 -18.53 -39.26 -11.84
N ARG A 395 -17.42 -38.60 -12.18
CA ARG A 395 -16.50 -37.99 -11.21
C ARG A 395 -16.31 -36.50 -11.45
N GLN A 396 -16.22 -35.75 -10.36
CA GLN A 396 -15.80 -34.35 -10.33
C GLN A 396 -14.69 -34.19 -9.30
N VAL A 397 -13.64 -33.43 -9.63
CA VAL A 397 -12.41 -33.36 -8.84
C VAL A 397 -12.06 -31.90 -8.58
N ILE A 398 -11.94 -31.53 -7.31
CA ILE A 398 -11.29 -30.30 -6.86
C ILE A 398 -9.86 -30.68 -6.51
N ARG A 399 -8.92 -30.34 -7.40
CA ARG A 399 -7.53 -30.81 -7.35
C ARG A 399 -6.76 -30.35 -6.11
N LEU A 400 -7.05 -29.13 -5.65
CA LEU A 400 -6.43 -28.47 -4.51
C LEU A 400 -7.40 -27.46 -3.89
N PHE A 401 -7.40 -27.31 -2.57
CA PHE A 401 -8.06 -26.20 -1.88
C PHE A 401 -7.03 -25.14 -1.43
N PRO A 402 -6.86 -24.04 -2.19
CA PRO A 402 -5.95 -22.97 -1.80
C PRO A 402 -6.55 -22.08 -0.69
N PRO A 403 -5.77 -21.66 0.32
CA PRO A 403 -6.17 -20.71 1.37
C PRO A 403 -6.86 -19.44 0.84
N GLU A 404 -6.40 -18.93 -0.29
CA GLU A 404 -6.84 -17.71 -0.95
C GLU A 404 -8.28 -17.82 -1.48
N ARG A 405 -8.75 -19.04 -1.79
CA ARG A 405 -10.13 -19.29 -2.26
C ARG A 405 -11.09 -19.66 -1.13
N GLN A 406 -10.73 -19.50 0.14
CA GLN A 406 -11.59 -19.87 1.28
C GLN A 406 -13.00 -19.26 1.26
N ASN A 407 -13.19 -18.10 0.60
CA ASN A 407 -14.48 -17.42 0.51
C ASN A 407 -15.38 -17.99 -0.61
N PHE A 408 -14.84 -18.80 -1.51
CA PHE A 408 -15.55 -19.39 -2.66
C PHE A 408 -15.93 -20.86 -2.43
N LEU A 409 -15.68 -21.41 -1.24
CA LEU A 409 -15.88 -22.84 -0.97
C LEU A 409 -17.28 -23.34 -1.28
N GLU A 410 -18.33 -22.59 -0.92
CA GLU A 410 -19.70 -22.97 -1.24
C GLU A 410 -19.93 -23.02 -2.75
N GLN A 411 -19.40 -22.04 -3.49
CA GLN A 411 -19.49 -21.99 -4.94
C GLN A 411 -18.74 -23.20 -5.55
N ASP A 412 -17.45 -23.35 -5.23
CA ASP A 412 -16.59 -24.41 -5.78
C ASP A 412 -17.18 -25.82 -5.50
N LEU A 413 -17.70 -26.05 -4.28
CA LEU A 413 -18.30 -27.34 -3.90
C LEU A 413 -19.65 -27.58 -4.56
N THR A 414 -20.52 -26.56 -4.60
CA THR A 414 -21.87 -26.71 -5.18
C THR A 414 -21.81 -26.86 -6.70
N GLU A 415 -20.94 -26.10 -7.37
CA GLU A 415 -20.68 -26.25 -8.80
C GLU A 415 -20.15 -27.65 -9.12
N ALA A 416 -19.20 -28.17 -8.34
CA ALA A 416 -18.69 -29.53 -8.54
C ALA A 416 -19.79 -30.60 -8.36
N VAL A 417 -20.70 -30.42 -7.40
CA VAL A 417 -21.86 -31.31 -7.23
C VAL A 417 -22.84 -31.19 -8.40
N TYR A 418 -23.13 -29.97 -8.85
CA TYR A 418 -24.02 -29.70 -9.99
C TYR A 418 -23.49 -30.34 -11.29
N LEU A 419 -22.18 -30.21 -11.54
CA LEU A 419 -21.51 -30.72 -12.74
C LEU A 419 -21.51 -32.26 -12.86
N LEU A 420 -21.79 -33.01 -11.80
CA LEU A 420 -21.95 -34.47 -11.90
C LEU A 420 -23.13 -34.87 -12.80
N ASN A 421 -24.21 -34.09 -12.76
CA ASN A 421 -25.46 -34.39 -13.47
C ASN A 421 -25.84 -33.36 -14.53
N TYR A 422 -25.03 -32.33 -14.70
CA TYR A 422 -25.28 -31.27 -15.66
C TYR A 422 -25.02 -31.74 -17.10
N ARG A 423 -25.96 -31.42 -18.00
CA ARG A 423 -25.80 -31.65 -19.44
C ARG A 423 -25.35 -30.35 -20.08
N LYS A 424 -24.16 -30.37 -20.68
CA LYS A 424 -23.59 -29.21 -21.36
C LYS A 424 -24.46 -28.80 -22.55
N LYS A 425 -24.72 -27.50 -22.65
CA LYS A 425 -25.35 -26.84 -23.80
C LYS A 425 -24.29 -26.50 -24.86
N ASN A 426 -24.68 -26.38 -26.12
CA ASN A 426 -23.78 -26.05 -27.22
C ASN A 426 -23.62 -24.52 -27.33
N LEU A 427 -22.40 -24.02 -27.13
CA LEU A 427 -22.07 -22.60 -27.21
C LEU A 427 -21.13 -22.35 -28.39
N GLY A 428 -21.58 -21.55 -29.35
CA GLY A 428 -20.71 -21.04 -30.41
C GLY A 428 -19.89 -19.87 -29.91
N ILE A 429 -18.59 -19.83 -30.21
CA ILE A 429 -17.74 -18.67 -29.93
C ILE A 429 -17.15 -18.16 -31.24
N LEU A 430 -17.53 -16.93 -31.61
CA LEU A 430 -17.00 -16.20 -32.75
C LEU A 430 -16.13 -15.05 -32.24
N THR A 431 -14.82 -15.10 -32.47
CA THR A 431 -13.88 -14.09 -31.98
C THR A 431 -12.68 -13.93 -32.88
N SER A 432 -12.14 -12.72 -32.95
CA SER A 432 -10.83 -12.44 -33.56
C SER A 432 -9.71 -12.25 -32.52
N LEU A 433 -10.02 -12.40 -31.23
CA LEU A 433 -9.06 -12.32 -30.12
C LEU A 433 -8.35 -13.66 -29.90
N PRO A 434 -7.11 -13.65 -29.36
CA PRO A 434 -6.35 -14.86 -29.06
C PRO A 434 -6.83 -15.55 -27.78
N MET A 435 -8.12 -15.90 -27.70
CA MET A 435 -8.74 -16.51 -26.51
C MET A 435 -8.45 -18.01 -26.38
N PHE A 436 -8.17 -18.66 -27.49
CA PHE A 436 -7.88 -20.09 -27.58
C PHE A 436 -6.38 -20.32 -27.68
N GLU A 437 -5.93 -21.53 -27.34
CA GLU A 437 -4.54 -21.93 -27.58
C GLU A 437 -4.24 -21.88 -29.08
N ASP A 438 -3.34 -20.98 -29.46
CA ASP A 438 -2.98 -20.71 -30.86
C ASP A 438 -1.53 -20.21 -30.97
N VAL A 439 -0.95 -20.29 -32.17
CA VAL A 439 0.39 -19.76 -32.45
C VAL A 439 0.26 -18.57 -33.40
N ILE A 440 0.47 -17.37 -32.86
CA ILE A 440 0.38 -16.12 -33.61
C ILE A 440 1.80 -15.57 -33.78
N GLU A 441 2.25 -15.39 -35.02
CA GLU A 441 3.58 -14.83 -35.33
C GLU A 441 4.76 -15.53 -34.60
N ASN A 442 4.69 -16.86 -34.47
CA ASN A 442 5.65 -17.70 -33.73
C ASN A 442 5.65 -17.52 -32.19
N VAL A 443 4.65 -16.83 -31.64
CA VAL A 443 4.40 -16.75 -30.20
C VAL A 443 3.25 -17.68 -29.86
N ALA A 444 3.49 -18.65 -28.98
CA ALA A 444 2.44 -19.49 -28.43
C ALA A 444 1.59 -18.66 -27.45
N THR A 445 0.29 -18.58 -27.72
CA THR A 445 -0.68 -17.90 -26.86
C THR A 445 -1.43 -18.93 -26.02
N PRO A 446 -1.41 -18.84 -24.68
CA PRO A 446 -2.16 -19.77 -23.84
C PRO A 446 -3.66 -19.49 -23.95
N GLN A 447 -4.47 -20.54 -23.81
CA GLN A 447 -5.92 -20.40 -23.68
C GLN A 447 -6.27 -19.55 -22.45
N TRP A 448 -7.20 -18.61 -22.60
CA TRP A 448 -7.65 -17.76 -21.49
C TRP A 448 -8.47 -18.57 -20.48
N GLU A 449 -8.34 -18.23 -19.20
CA GLU A 449 -9.04 -18.91 -18.11
C GLU A 449 -10.56 -18.85 -18.27
N ILE A 450 -11.11 -17.76 -18.84
CA ILE A 450 -12.55 -17.67 -19.12
C ILE A 450 -13.04 -18.78 -20.06
N VAL A 451 -12.24 -19.15 -21.07
CA VAL A 451 -12.57 -20.24 -22.00
C VAL A 451 -12.49 -21.58 -21.27
N SER A 452 -11.42 -21.81 -20.50
CA SER A 452 -11.26 -23.02 -19.67
C SER A 452 -12.40 -23.21 -18.67
N GLN A 453 -12.98 -22.13 -18.15
CA GLN A 453 -14.15 -22.17 -17.27
C GLN A 453 -15.45 -22.42 -18.08
N LEU A 454 -15.63 -21.79 -19.25
CA LEU A 454 -16.77 -22.03 -20.12
C LEU A 454 -16.85 -23.49 -20.59
N GLU A 455 -15.72 -24.12 -20.90
CA GLU A 455 -15.64 -25.54 -21.27
C GLU A 455 -16.18 -26.49 -20.19
N LYS A 456 -16.19 -26.08 -18.92
CA LYS A 456 -16.79 -26.89 -17.84
C LYS A 456 -18.31 -26.97 -17.96
N PHE A 457 -18.95 -25.92 -18.46
CA PHE A 457 -20.42 -25.80 -18.54
C PHE A 457 -20.97 -25.93 -19.97
N TYR A 458 -20.15 -25.78 -20.99
CA TYR A 458 -20.62 -25.72 -22.37
C TYR A 458 -19.78 -26.60 -23.29
N ASN A 459 -20.41 -27.17 -24.31
CA ASN A 459 -19.71 -27.74 -25.45
C ASN A 459 -19.36 -26.58 -26.38
N LEU A 460 -18.10 -26.18 -26.40
CA LEU A 460 -17.67 -25.02 -27.17
C LEU A 460 -17.46 -25.40 -28.64
N ARG A 461 -18.03 -24.60 -29.54
CA ARG A 461 -17.78 -24.66 -30.98
C ARG A 461 -17.10 -23.35 -31.40
N ARG A 462 -15.81 -23.40 -31.75
CA ARG A 462 -15.09 -22.26 -32.32
C ARG A 462 -15.62 -21.97 -33.73
N LEU A 463 -15.94 -20.71 -34.00
CA LEU A 463 -16.49 -20.21 -35.26
C LEU A 463 -15.52 -19.16 -35.86
N ASP A 464 -15.44 -19.09 -37.19
CA ASP A 464 -14.59 -18.11 -37.91
C ASP A 464 -15.38 -16.85 -38.35
N ASN A 465 -14.79 -15.93 -39.12
CA ASN A 465 -15.49 -14.72 -39.60
C ASN A 465 -16.10 -14.87 -41.01
N GLN A 466 -15.90 -16.02 -41.67
CA GLN A 466 -16.18 -16.21 -43.10
C GLN A 466 -17.46 -17.00 -43.34
N ASN A 467 -17.50 -18.27 -42.93
CA ASN A 467 -18.67 -19.10 -43.15
C ASN A 467 -18.82 -20.16 -42.07
N ASN A 468 -19.81 -19.94 -41.20
CA ASN A 468 -20.12 -20.86 -40.13
C ASN A 468 -21.52 -21.45 -40.28
N ASP A 469 -21.62 -22.69 -39.84
CA ASP A 469 -22.88 -23.32 -39.52
C ASP A 469 -23.23 -23.04 -38.05
N LEU A 470 -24.41 -22.44 -37.84
CA LEU A 470 -24.93 -22.05 -36.52
C LEU A 470 -26.03 -23.01 -36.02
N ASP A 471 -26.33 -24.06 -36.79
CA ASP A 471 -27.40 -25.00 -36.43
C ASP A 471 -27.00 -25.81 -35.18
N GLY A 472 -27.98 -26.04 -34.30
CA GLY A 472 -27.80 -26.81 -33.06
C GLY A 472 -27.09 -26.07 -31.92
N LEU A 473 -26.81 -24.76 -32.06
CA LEU A 473 -26.28 -23.91 -31.00
C LEU A 473 -27.38 -23.39 -30.07
N ASP A 474 -27.21 -23.57 -28.76
CA ASP A 474 -28.12 -23.02 -27.75
C ASP A 474 -27.88 -21.51 -27.53
N ALA A 475 -26.62 -21.07 -27.62
CA ALA A 475 -26.22 -19.67 -27.58
C ALA A 475 -25.00 -19.41 -28.45
N LEU A 476 -24.81 -18.14 -28.81
CA LEU A 476 -23.68 -17.61 -29.57
C LEU A 476 -23.01 -16.47 -28.80
N LEU A 477 -21.73 -16.63 -28.45
CA LEU A 477 -20.87 -15.59 -27.92
C LEU A 477 -20.05 -14.98 -29.06
N ILE A 478 -20.18 -13.67 -29.25
CA ILE A 478 -19.42 -12.92 -30.26
C ILE A 478 -18.53 -11.93 -29.52
N ALA A 479 -17.21 -12.05 -29.65
CA ALA A 479 -16.25 -11.14 -29.00
C ALA A 479 -15.33 -10.51 -30.04
N HIS A 480 -15.40 -9.19 -30.20
CA HIS A 480 -14.55 -8.42 -31.12
C HIS A 480 -14.35 -9.09 -32.52
N PRO A 481 -15.40 -9.22 -33.34
CA PRO A 481 -15.25 -9.73 -34.69
C PRO A 481 -14.59 -8.68 -35.59
N GLN A 482 -13.75 -9.13 -36.52
CA GLN A 482 -13.17 -8.30 -37.58
C GLN A 482 -13.61 -8.81 -38.95
N LYS A 483 -14.30 -7.95 -39.73
CA LYS A 483 -14.72 -8.22 -41.11
C LYS A 483 -15.66 -9.42 -41.25
N LEU A 484 -16.83 -9.36 -40.63
CA LEU A 484 -17.86 -10.39 -40.82
C LEU A 484 -18.32 -10.43 -42.29
N SER A 485 -18.36 -11.61 -42.89
CA SER A 485 -18.93 -11.79 -44.24
C SER A 485 -20.44 -11.49 -44.25
N ALA A 486 -20.96 -11.01 -45.38
CA ALA A 486 -22.40 -10.76 -45.53
C ALA A 486 -23.24 -12.03 -45.29
N GLU A 487 -22.72 -13.19 -45.68
CA GLU A 487 -23.36 -14.50 -45.43
C GLU A 487 -23.46 -14.79 -43.93
N THR A 488 -22.38 -14.60 -43.18
CA THR A 488 -22.36 -14.84 -41.72
C THR A 488 -23.31 -13.88 -40.99
N VAL A 489 -23.36 -12.61 -41.41
CA VAL A 489 -24.30 -11.62 -40.85
C VAL A 489 -25.75 -12.07 -41.01
N GLU A 490 -26.13 -12.52 -42.22
CA GLU A 490 -27.50 -13.01 -42.47
C GLU A 490 -27.81 -14.30 -41.70
N LYS A 491 -26.84 -15.21 -41.53
CA LYS A 491 -27.00 -16.40 -40.67
C LYS A 491 -27.21 -16.03 -39.22
N ILE A 492 -26.47 -15.06 -38.68
CA ILE A 492 -26.64 -14.58 -37.29
C ILE A 492 -28.01 -13.94 -37.11
N LYS A 493 -28.48 -13.12 -38.06
CA LYS A 493 -29.84 -12.53 -38.02
C LYS A 493 -30.90 -13.62 -38.01
N LYS A 494 -30.79 -14.62 -38.90
CA LYS A 494 -31.73 -15.74 -38.98
C LYS A 494 -31.72 -16.59 -37.69
N TYR A 495 -30.54 -16.89 -37.16
CA TYR A 495 -30.36 -17.61 -35.90
C TYR A 495 -31.06 -16.89 -34.73
N ASN A 496 -30.78 -15.59 -34.57
CA ASN A 496 -31.31 -14.80 -33.46
C ASN A 496 -32.83 -14.55 -33.61
N ALA A 497 -33.30 -14.26 -34.82
CA ALA A 497 -34.75 -14.14 -35.12
C ALA A 497 -35.51 -15.47 -34.95
N GLY A 498 -34.81 -16.61 -35.05
CA GLY A 498 -35.33 -17.94 -34.76
C GLY A 498 -35.39 -18.29 -33.27
N GLY A 499 -35.01 -17.34 -32.38
CA GLY A 499 -34.99 -17.52 -30.93
C GLY A 499 -33.62 -17.89 -30.34
N GLY A 500 -32.59 -18.02 -31.18
CA GLY A 500 -31.20 -18.21 -30.74
C GLY A 500 -30.72 -17.04 -29.88
N LYS A 501 -29.87 -17.31 -28.88
CA LYS A 501 -29.43 -16.30 -27.92
C LYS A 501 -28.05 -15.77 -28.28
N VAL A 502 -27.85 -14.45 -28.19
CA VAL A 502 -26.57 -13.81 -28.53
C VAL A 502 -26.01 -13.00 -27.35
N LEU A 503 -24.76 -13.25 -26.98
CA LEU A 503 -23.95 -12.41 -26.10
C LEU A 503 -22.85 -11.75 -26.93
N ALA A 504 -22.89 -10.44 -27.10
CA ALA A 504 -21.98 -9.70 -27.98
C ALA A 504 -21.12 -8.69 -27.21
N PHE A 505 -19.81 -8.83 -27.32
CA PHE A 505 -18.80 -7.92 -26.79
C PHE A 505 -18.24 -7.04 -27.92
N PHE A 506 -18.47 -5.75 -27.78
CA PHE A 506 -18.01 -4.70 -28.67
C PHE A 506 -16.80 -4.03 -28.07
N ASP A 507 -15.82 -3.72 -28.90
CA ASP A 507 -14.58 -3.11 -28.47
C ASP A 507 -14.13 -2.06 -29.48
N ILE A 508 -13.55 -0.96 -29.00
CA ILE A 508 -12.94 0.09 -29.82
C ILE A 508 -11.44 -0.15 -30.03
N ALA A 509 -10.77 -0.78 -29.08
CA ALA A 509 -9.33 -0.91 -29.04
C ALA A 509 -8.93 -2.06 -28.10
N PRO A 510 -8.98 -3.33 -28.56
CA PRO A 510 -8.72 -4.48 -27.70
C PRO A 510 -7.25 -4.48 -27.25
N GLU A 511 -7.01 -4.23 -25.96
CA GLU A 511 -5.68 -4.15 -25.37
C GLU A 511 -5.00 -5.51 -25.29
N ALA A 512 -5.78 -6.59 -25.13
CA ALA A 512 -5.26 -7.96 -25.07
C ALA A 512 -4.40 -8.31 -26.30
N VAL A 513 -4.70 -7.76 -27.47
CA VAL A 513 -3.95 -8.01 -28.73
C VAL A 513 -2.53 -7.43 -28.68
N ARG A 514 -2.32 -6.29 -28.00
CA ARG A 514 -1.00 -5.62 -27.92
C ARG A 514 0.05 -6.47 -27.21
N ILE A 515 -0.38 -7.33 -26.30
CA ILE A 515 0.52 -8.17 -25.48
C ILE A 515 1.11 -9.31 -26.32
N PHE A 516 0.34 -9.85 -27.27
CA PHE A 516 0.70 -11.07 -28.00
C PHE A 516 1.18 -10.82 -29.44
N ALA A 517 0.87 -9.67 -30.05
CA ALA A 517 1.31 -9.32 -31.41
C ALA A 517 1.80 -7.86 -31.50
N PRO A 518 2.98 -7.53 -30.92
CA PRO A 518 3.51 -6.16 -30.88
C PRO A 518 3.87 -5.56 -32.25
N SER A 519 3.84 -6.35 -33.32
CA SER A 519 4.23 -5.96 -34.69
C SER A 519 3.10 -5.27 -35.49
N THR A 520 1.83 -5.40 -35.08
CA THR A 520 0.68 -4.81 -35.78
C THR A 520 0.21 -3.53 -35.11
N ASP A 521 0.77 -2.40 -35.55
CA ASP A 521 0.60 -1.06 -34.98
C ASP A 521 -0.80 -0.41 -35.13
N VAL A 522 -1.85 -1.16 -35.46
CA VAL A 522 -3.19 -0.59 -35.71
C VAL A 522 -4.27 -1.30 -34.91
N LEU A 523 -4.52 -0.78 -33.70
CA LEU A 523 -5.77 -1.03 -32.97
C LEU A 523 -6.97 -0.66 -33.86
N LYS A 524 -7.95 -1.55 -33.95
CA LYS A 524 -9.17 -1.35 -34.74
C LYS A 524 -10.38 -1.64 -33.87
N ALA A 525 -11.44 -0.87 -34.09
CA ALA A 525 -12.74 -1.15 -33.50
C ALA A 525 -13.36 -2.43 -34.10
N SER A 526 -14.29 -3.02 -33.36
CA SER A 526 -15.05 -4.20 -33.76
C SER A 526 -15.94 -3.91 -34.97
N ASP A 527 -16.01 -4.85 -35.91
CA ASP A 527 -16.84 -4.73 -37.11
C ASP A 527 -17.99 -5.75 -37.08
N PHE A 528 -19.13 -5.30 -36.56
CA PHE A 528 -20.37 -6.07 -36.53
C PHE A 528 -21.25 -5.87 -37.78
N SER A 529 -20.76 -5.15 -38.81
CA SER A 529 -21.51 -4.83 -40.02
C SER A 529 -22.92 -4.26 -39.71
N THR A 530 -23.99 -4.84 -40.26
CA THR A 530 -25.39 -4.37 -40.10
C THR A 530 -26.11 -4.97 -38.88
N LEU A 531 -25.44 -5.77 -38.04
CA LEU A 531 -26.08 -6.39 -36.86
C LEU A 531 -26.57 -5.39 -35.79
N PRO A 532 -25.82 -4.32 -35.44
CA PRO A 532 -26.28 -3.39 -34.41
C PRO A 532 -27.60 -2.70 -34.78
N ALA A 533 -27.75 -2.32 -36.06
CA ALA A 533 -28.99 -1.75 -36.59
C ALA A 533 -30.16 -2.75 -36.52
N PHE A 534 -29.91 -4.04 -36.84
CA PHE A 534 -30.92 -5.10 -36.65
C PHE A 534 -31.35 -5.23 -35.17
N TRP A 535 -30.42 -5.06 -34.24
CA TRP A 535 -30.68 -5.09 -32.81
C TRP A 535 -31.27 -3.76 -32.26
N GLY A 536 -31.42 -2.72 -33.08
CA GLY A 536 -31.95 -1.42 -32.64
C GLY A 536 -31.03 -0.66 -31.69
N ILE A 537 -29.71 -0.94 -31.73
CA ILE A 537 -28.69 -0.30 -30.90
C ILE A 537 -27.59 0.32 -31.75
N ARG A 538 -27.05 1.44 -31.28
CA ARG A 538 -25.87 2.08 -31.87
C ARG A 538 -24.72 2.06 -30.87
N TYR A 539 -23.63 1.39 -31.24
CA TYR A 539 -22.37 1.43 -30.50
C TYR A 539 -21.57 2.67 -30.89
N LEU A 540 -20.97 3.37 -29.92
CA LEU A 540 -20.15 4.57 -30.18
C LEU A 540 -18.68 4.20 -30.39
N ASP A 541 -18.38 3.61 -31.55
CA ASP A 541 -17.05 3.13 -31.95
C ASP A 541 -15.92 4.19 -31.96
N ARG A 542 -16.27 5.48 -31.98
CA ARG A 542 -15.33 6.61 -31.92
C ARG A 542 -15.26 7.32 -30.57
N GLY A 543 -15.90 6.76 -29.55
CA GLY A 543 -15.91 7.33 -28.20
C GLY A 543 -15.42 6.32 -27.17
N VAL A 544 -14.50 6.73 -26.29
CA VAL A 544 -14.10 5.96 -25.10
C VAL A 544 -14.71 6.61 -23.86
N VAL A 545 -15.28 5.80 -22.97
CA VAL A 545 -15.80 6.28 -21.70
C VAL A 545 -14.67 6.44 -20.68
N ALA A 546 -14.64 7.59 -20.04
CA ALA A 546 -13.73 7.90 -18.96
C ALA A 546 -14.53 8.16 -17.68
N ASP A 547 -14.12 7.55 -16.56
CA ASP A 547 -14.71 7.74 -15.24
C ASP A 547 -13.63 8.19 -14.27
N PHE A 548 -13.76 9.44 -13.80
CA PHE A 548 -12.80 10.00 -12.85
C PHE A 548 -12.97 9.40 -11.44
N GLU A 549 -14.20 9.16 -11.02
CA GLU A 549 -14.51 8.74 -9.65
C GLU A 549 -13.95 7.36 -9.33
N ASN A 550 -13.98 6.46 -10.32
CA ASN A 550 -13.61 5.08 -10.15
C ASN A 550 -12.27 4.68 -10.82
N SER A 551 -11.53 5.66 -11.35
CA SER A 551 -10.24 5.50 -12.05
C SER A 551 -9.15 4.79 -11.24
N THR A 552 -8.27 4.07 -11.92
CA THR A 552 -7.10 3.43 -11.31
C THR A 552 -5.86 4.30 -11.39
N LEU A 553 -4.92 4.11 -10.46
CA LEU A 553 -3.58 4.69 -10.54
C LEU A 553 -2.68 3.77 -11.37
N ILE A 554 -2.06 4.32 -12.40
CA ILE A 554 -1.09 3.61 -13.24
C ILE A 554 0.26 4.32 -13.21
N ASP A 555 1.29 3.56 -13.53
CA ASP A 555 2.61 4.11 -13.86
C ASP A 555 2.60 4.59 -15.32
N ALA A 556 2.90 5.87 -15.53
CA ALA A 556 2.96 6.48 -16.87
C ALA A 556 4.39 6.87 -17.28
N SER A 557 5.41 6.30 -16.61
CA SER A 557 6.81 6.59 -16.88
C SER A 557 7.30 5.98 -18.17
N LEU A 558 8.07 6.76 -18.95
CA LEU A 558 8.84 6.23 -20.08
C LEU A 558 10.17 5.58 -19.63
N ASP A 559 10.67 5.90 -18.42
CA ASP A 559 11.91 5.38 -17.83
C ASP A 559 11.72 5.12 -16.33
N TYR A 560 11.14 3.96 -16.01
CA TYR A 560 10.82 3.52 -14.64
C TYR A 560 12.04 3.49 -13.71
N GLN A 561 13.22 3.13 -14.22
CA GLN A 561 14.41 2.92 -13.39
C GLN A 561 14.99 4.24 -12.84
N HIS A 562 14.75 5.36 -13.52
CA HIS A 562 15.34 6.64 -13.15
C HIS A 562 14.31 7.69 -12.70
N ASN A 563 13.06 7.63 -13.16
CA ASN A 563 12.05 8.63 -12.79
C ASN A 563 10.58 8.12 -12.89
N PRO A 564 10.09 7.39 -11.86
CA PRO A 564 8.70 6.92 -11.84
C PRO A 564 7.69 8.07 -11.67
N GLU A 565 6.68 8.14 -12.55
CA GLU A 565 5.53 9.06 -12.56
C GLU A 565 4.22 8.27 -12.52
N PHE A 566 3.48 8.38 -11.40
CA PHE A 566 2.17 7.76 -11.24
C PHE A 566 1.04 8.76 -11.50
N THR A 567 0.10 8.39 -12.38
CA THR A 567 -1.08 9.21 -12.72
C THR A 567 -2.35 8.37 -12.67
N GLN A 568 -3.51 9.03 -12.49
CA GLN A 568 -4.79 8.35 -12.66
C GLN A 568 -5.04 8.13 -14.15
N ASP A 569 -5.47 6.92 -14.48
CA ASP A 569 -5.99 6.59 -15.79
C ASP A 569 -7.51 6.61 -15.77
N LEU A 570 -8.12 7.46 -16.59
CA LEU A 570 -9.56 7.67 -16.57
C LEU A 570 -10.32 6.63 -17.38
N ILE A 571 -9.66 5.97 -18.33
CA ILE A 571 -10.29 4.96 -19.20
C ILE A 571 -10.16 3.56 -18.60
N GLN A 572 -9.32 3.39 -17.58
CA GLN A 572 -9.24 2.19 -16.75
C GLN A 572 -9.85 2.46 -15.36
N PHE A 573 -11.00 1.86 -15.06
CA PHE A 573 -11.76 2.16 -13.84
C PHE A 573 -12.60 0.99 -13.35
N TYR A 574 -12.85 0.97 -12.03
CA TYR A 574 -13.70 -0.04 -11.42
C TYR A 574 -15.19 0.32 -11.53
N LEU A 575 -16.05 -0.66 -11.83
CA LEU A 575 -17.49 -0.52 -11.66
C LEU A 575 -17.88 -0.95 -10.25
N PRO A 576 -18.39 -0.04 -9.40
CA PRO A 576 -18.92 -0.40 -8.09
C PRO A 576 -20.28 -1.10 -8.22
N ARG A 577 -20.72 -1.74 -7.14
CA ARG A 577 -22.03 -2.42 -7.05
C ARG A 577 -23.22 -1.61 -7.57
N GLY A 578 -23.19 -0.29 -7.34
CA GLY A 578 -24.25 0.64 -7.77
C GLY A 578 -24.38 0.81 -9.29
N SER A 579 -23.36 0.43 -10.05
CA SER A 579 -23.37 0.46 -11.52
C SER A 579 -24.13 -0.73 -12.14
N PHE A 580 -24.42 -1.77 -11.36
CA PHE A 580 -25.08 -3.00 -11.81
C PHE A 580 -26.57 -2.98 -11.50
N ASN A 581 -27.38 -3.45 -12.44
CA ASN A 581 -28.80 -3.63 -12.22
C ASN A 581 -29.06 -4.82 -11.28
N GLN A 582 -29.30 -4.54 -10.00
CA GLN A 582 -29.52 -5.58 -8.98
C GLN A 582 -30.87 -6.31 -9.13
N THR A 583 -31.76 -5.85 -10.01
CA THR A 583 -33.06 -6.50 -10.24
C THR A 583 -32.98 -7.62 -11.28
N LEU A 584 -32.03 -7.56 -12.23
CA LEU A 584 -31.90 -8.55 -13.31
C LEU A 584 -30.91 -9.66 -12.93
N PRO A 585 -31.23 -10.96 -13.15
CA PRO A 585 -30.34 -12.06 -12.77
C PRO A 585 -28.91 -11.95 -13.32
N ALA A 586 -28.72 -11.50 -14.56
CA ALA A 586 -27.41 -11.37 -15.20
C ALA A 586 -26.41 -10.51 -14.41
N THR A 587 -26.90 -9.53 -13.65
CA THR A 587 -26.06 -8.57 -12.89
C THR A 587 -26.38 -8.55 -11.39
N ARG A 588 -27.33 -9.37 -10.94
CA ARG A 588 -27.71 -9.49 -9.53
C ARG A 588 -26.55 -10.12 -8.77
N ARG A 589 -26.14 -9.49 -7.65
CA ARG A 589 -25.01 -9.90 -6.78
C ARG A 589 -23.59 -9.59 -7.26
N LEU A 590 -23.40 -9.05 -8.46
CA LEU A 590 -22.08 -8.54 -8.85
C LEU A 590 -21.68 -7.38 -7.92
N GLN A 591 -20.44 -7.40 -7.44
CA GLN A 591 -19.91 -6.44 -6.48
C GLN A 591 -18.98 -5.44 -7.13
N LYS A 592 -18.05 -5.93 -7.96
CA LYS A 592 -16.99 -5.10 -8.53
C LYS A 592 -16.47 -5.70 -9.84
N MET A 593 -16.32 -4.88 -10.87
CA MET A 593 -15.67 -5.23 -12.13
C MET A 593 -14.62 -4.19 -12.48
N LEU A 594 -13.60 -4.54 -13.26
CA LEU A 594 -12.66 -3.59 -13.86
C LEU A 594 -12.96 -3.49 -15.35
N LEU A 595 -13.00 -2.27 -15.87
CA LEU A 595 -13.08 -1.97 -17.28
C LEU A 595 -11.82 -1.25 -17.74
N THR A 596 -11.44 -1.47 -18.99
CA THR A 596 -10.42 -0.68 -19.68
C THR A 596 -10.94 -0.27 -21.04
N SER A 597 -10.64 0.94 -21.50
CA SER A 597 -10.87 1.38 -22.88
C SER A 597 -12.29 1.15 -23.44
N GLY A 598 -13.32 1.07 -22.58
CA GLY A 598 -14.67 0.71 -22.99
C GLY A 598 -15.44 1.82 -23.71
N SER A 599 -16.52 1.45 -24.39
CA SER A 599 -17.49 2.38 -24.98
C SER A 599 -18.93 2.02 -24.59
N ILE A 600 -19.91 2.76 -25.12
CA ILE A 600 -21.29 2.78 -24.65
C ILE A 600 -22.27 2.56 -25.80
N PHE A 601 -23.48 2.15 -25.45
CA PHE A 601 -24.59 1.99 -26.38
C PHE A 601 -25.59 3.14 -26.26
N VAL A 602 -26.12 3.55 -27.41
CA VAL A 602 -27.23 4.49 -27.52
C VAL A 602 -28.40 3.77 -28.21
N PRO A 603 -29.59 3.76 -27.63
CA PRO A 603 -30.80 3.26 -28.30
C PRO A 603 -31.03 3.95 -29.63
N GLU A 604 -31.41 3.20 -30.67
CA GLU A 604 -31.93 3.82 -31.89
C GLU A 604 -33.33 4.40 -31.65
N LYS A 605 -33.60 5.56 -32.24
CA LYS A 605 -34.86 6.27 -32.06
C LYS A 605 -35.99 5.48 -32.73
N ASP A 606 -37.07 5.24 -32.00
CA ASP A 606 -38.28 4.54 -32.47
C ASP A 606 -38.07 3.07 -32.89
N ALA A 607 -36.91 2.47 -32.54
CA ALA A 607 -36.66 1.05 -32.79
C ALA A 607 -37.64 0.17 -31.99
N PRO A 608 -38.21 -0.91 -32.59
CA PRO A 608 -39.19 -1.77 -31.96
C PRO A 608 -38.53 -2.78 -31.00
N VAL A 609 -37.72 -2.28 -30.06
CA VAL A 609 -36.93 -3.08 -29.12
C VAL A 609 -37.10 -2.56 -27.69
N ASP A 610 -37.05 -3.47 -26.73
CA ASP A 610 -36.95 -3.16 -25.30
C ASP A 610 -35.50 -3.26 -24.88
N ILE A 611 -34.95 -2.17 -24.37
CA ILE A 611 -33.56 -2.08 -23.91
C ILE A 611 -33.57 -1.92 -22.39
N LEU A 612 -33.06 -2.93 -21.70
CA LEU A 612 -32.92 -2.96 -20.25
C LEU A 612 -31.44 -2.81 -19.89
N PRO A 613 -31.01 -1.68 -19.32
CA PRO A 613 -29.63 -1.49 -18.90
C PRO A 613 -29.24 -2.53 -17.83
N LEU A 614 -28.16 -3.25 -18.08
CA LEU A 614 -27.53 -4.19 -17.15
C LEU A 614 -26.43 -3.50 -16.35
N ILE A 615 -25.59 -2.74 -17.05
CA ILE A 615 -24.45 -2.02 -16.49
C ILE A 615 -24.50 -0.57 -16.97
N THR A 616 -24.48 0.37 -16.04
CA THR A 616 -24.46 1.80 -16.31
C THR A 616 -23.28 2.49 -15.65
N ILE A 617 -22.67 3.43 -16.34
CA ILE A 617 -21.59 4.27 -15.81
C ILE A 617 -22.21 5.58 -15.28
N GLY A 618 -21.75 6.01 -14.11
CA GLY A 618 -22.29 7.16 -13.37
C GLY A 618 -22.11 8.49 -14.09
N GLY A 619 -22.78 9.54 -13.59
CA GLY A 619 -22.74 10.89 -14.19
C GLY A 619 -21.41 11.62 -14.07
N ASN A 620 -20.49 11.17 -13.20
CA ASN A 620 -19.11 11.69 -13.12
C ASN A 620 -18.20 11.03 -14.17
N SER A 621 -18.68 10.97 -15.40
CA SER A 621 -17.99 10.37 -16.53
C SER A 621 -18.11 11.27 -17.77
N GLN A 622 -17.23 11.04 -18.73
CA GLN A 622 -17.18 11.76 -20.01
C GLN A 622 -16.90 10.76 -21.13
N LEU A 623 -17.36 11.08 -22.35
CA LEU A 623 -16.91 10.40 -23.56
C LEU A 623 -15.76 11.20 -24.22
N PHE A 624 -14.57 10.60 -24.32
CA PHE A 624 -13.44 11.14 -25.10
C PHE A 624 -13.44 10.55 -26.51
N SER A 625 -12.74 11.21 -27.44
CA SER A 625 -12.45 10.63 -28.76
C SER A 625 -11.57 9.39 -28.59
N SER A 626 -11.87 8.29 -29.31
CA SER A 626 -11.05 7.06 -29.29
C SER A 626 -9.60 7.29 -29.77
N GLU A 627 -9.32 8.42 -30.43
CA GLU A 627 -7.95 8.85 -30.76
C GLU A 627 -7.02 8.92 -29.55
N VAL A 628 -7.54 9.12 -28.33
CA VAL A 628 -6.70 9.14 -27.12
C VAL A 628 -6.01 7.80 -26.89
N ILE A 629 -6.65 6.69 -27.26
CA ILE A 629 -6.08 5.34 -27.16
C ILE A 629 -5.14 5.10 -28.35
N TYR A 630 -5.62 5.34 -29.58
CA TYR A 630 -4.84 5.06 -30.80
C TYR A 630 -3.53 5.85 -30.88
N LYS A 631 -3.48 7.05 -30.30
CA LYS A 631 -2.27 7.88 -30.22
C LYS A 631 -1.45 7.65 -28.95
N ASN A 632 -1.82 6.69 -28.09
CA ASN A 632 -1.24 6.46 -26.76
C ASN A 632 -1.08 7.76 -25.98
N VAL A 633 -2.15 8.56 -25.91
CA VAL A 633 -2.11 9.87 -25.25
C VAL A 633 -1.88 9.66 -23.75
N HIS A 634 -0.88 10.36 -23.22
CA HIS A 634 -0.53 10.28 -21.81
C HIS A 634 -1.75 10.58 -20.90
N PRO A 635 -2.02 9.79 -19.85
CA PRO A 635 -3.24 9.94 -19.05
C PRO A 635 -3.41 11.31 -18.38
N SER A 636 -2.30 12.00 -18.07
CA SER A 636 -2.35 13.37 -17.53
C SER A 636 -3.03 14.38 -18.46
N TYR A 637 -3.01 14.15 -19.78
CA TYR A 637 -3.74 14.97 -20.74
C TYR A 637 -5.26 14.74 -20.64
N MET A 638 -5.70 13.48 -20.52
CA MET A 638 -7.11 13.15 -20.34
C MET A 638 -7.63 13.74 -19.04
N LEU A 639 -6.84 13.61 -17.96
CA LEU A 639 -7.14 14.19 -16.66
C LEU A 639 -7.30 15.71 -16.69
N ARG A 640 -6.42 16.42 -17.42
CA ARG A 640 -6.50 17.88 -17.58
C ARG A 640 -7.78 18.33 -18.29
N ASN A 641 -8.25 17.54 -19.25
CA ASN A 641 -9.38 17.91 -20.11
C ASN A 641 -10.71 17.26 -19.68
N PHE A 642 -10.71 16.53 -18.57
CA PHE A 642 -11.90 15.85 -18.06
C PHE A 642 -12.96 16.84 -17.56
N LYS A 643 -14.19 16.66 -18.01
CA LYS A 643 -15.40 17.38 -17.60
C LYS A 643 -16.57 16.40 -17.56
N ALA A 644 -17.06 16.13 -16.37
CA ALA A 644 -18.25 15.32 -16.17
C ALA A 644 -19.46 15.91 -16.93
N ASP A 645 -20.19 15.07 -17.64
CA ASP A 645 -21.39 15.48 -18.39
C ASP A 645 -22.72 15.25 -17.63
N GLY A 646 -22.66 14.60 -16.46
CA GLY A 646 -23.81 14.33 -15.60
C GLY A 646 -24.77 13.27 -16.14
N LYS A 647 -24.47 12.62 -17.27
CA LYS A 647 -25.37 11.66 -17.93
C LYS A 647 -24.96 10.23 -17.62
N LEU A 648 -25.96 9.40 -17.29
CA LEU A 648 -25.80 7.96 -17.21
C LEU A 648 -25.50 7.40 -18.60
N LYS A 649 -24.51 6.52 -18.68
CA LYS A 649 -24.10 5.88 -19.94
C LYS A 649 -24.36 4.38 -19.87
N ILE A 650 -24.99 3.81 -20.89
CA ILE A 650 -25.30 2.38 -20.94
C ILE A 650 -24.07 1.66 -21.47
N PHE A 651 -23.40 0.93 -20.58
CA PHE A 651 -22.21 0.16 -20.93
C PHE A 651 -22.57 -1.27 -21.35
N ALA A 652 -23.56 -1.88 -20.69
CA ALA A 652 -24.12 -3.15 -21.12
C ALA A 652 -25.64 -3.14 -21.01
N ALA A 653 -26.32 -3.78 -21.95
CA ALA A 653 -27.77 -3.86 -21.98
C ALA A 653 -28.29 -5.21 -22.47
N TYR A 654 -29.39 -5.65 -21.89
CA TYR A 654 -30.22 -6.72 -22.43
C TYR A 654 -31.21 -6.10 -23.42
N VAL A 655 -31.22 -6.61 -24.65
CA VAL A 655 -32.04 -6.09 -25.75
C VAL A 655 -32.98 -7.20 -26.23
N ARG A 656 -34.27 -6.87 -26.29
CA ARG A 656 -35.32 -7.78 -26.73
C ARG A 656 -36.12 -7.17 -27.87
N GLY A 657 -36.26 -7.89 -28.98
CA GLY A 657 -37.12 -7.47 -30.09
C GLY A 657 -38.60 -7.59 -29.73
N ARG A 658 -39.40 -6.55 -30.00
CA ARG A 658 -40.86 -6.57 -29.81
C ARG A 658 -41.63 -7.21 -30.96
N SER A 659 -40.98 -7.39 -32.12
CA SER A 659 -41.62 -7.95 -33.31
C SER A 659 -42.04 -9.40 -33.07
N PRO A 660 -43.34 -9.74 -33.12
CA PRO A 660 -43.78 -11.13 -32.96
C PRO A 660 -43.32 -12.05 -34.10
N GLN A 661 -42.98 -11.47 -35.26
CA GLN A 661 -42.61 -12.19 -36.48
C GLN A 661 -41.10 -12.53 -36.52
N ALA A 662 -40.29 -11.80 -35.75
CA ALA A 662 -38.85 -12.00 -35.64
C ALA A 662 -38.39 -11.62 -34.22
N PRO A 663 -38.85 -12.34 -33.17
CA PRO A 663 -38.42 -12.07 -31.82
C PRO A 663 -36.94 -12.45 -31.68
N PHE A 664 -36.18 -11.62 -30.97
CA PHE A 664 -34.77 -11.87 -30.71
C PHE A 664 -34.43 -11.43 -29.30
N GLU A 665 -33.40 -12.04 -28.72
CA GLU A 665 -32.88 -11.67 -27.40
C GLU A 665 -31.37 -11.69 -27.40
N MET A 666 -30.76 -10.63 -26.87
CA MET A 666 -29.32 -10.52 -26.82
C MET A 666 -28.83 -9.66 -25.65
N ILE A 667 -27.56 -9.80 -25.30
CA ILE A 667 -26.86 -8.91 -24.37
C ILE A 667 -25.68 -8.26 -25.10
N ALA A 668 -25.65 -6.92 -25.08
CA ALA A 668 -24.59 -6.11 -25.67
C ALA A 668 -23.68 -5.61 -24.55
N VAL A 669 -22.37 -5.71 -24.73
CA VAL A 669 -21.37 -5.26 -23.75
C VAL A 669 -20.31 -4.41 -24.45
N GLY A 670 -19.98 -3.26 -23.87
CA GLY A 670 -19.23 -2.19 -24.54
C GLY A 670 -17.71 -2.30 -24.49
N ASP A 671 -17.19 -3.44 -24.07
CA ASP A 671 -15.76 -3.77 -24.03
C ASP A 671 -15.58 -5.29 -24.17
N SER A 672 -14.51 -5.76 -24.82
CA SER A 672 -14.16 -7.19 -24.86
C SER A 672 -12.98 -7.54 -23.94
N ASP A 673 -12.18 -6.56 -23.52
CA ASP A 673 -11.03 -6.76 -22.64
C ASP A 673 -11.43 -7.28 -21.26
N LEU A 674 -12.66 -7.05 -20.81
CA LEU A 674 -13.20 -7.65 -19.58
C LEU A 674 -13.12 -9.20 -19.54
N LEU A 675 -12.97 -9.86 -20.70
CA LEU A 675 -12.80 -11.31 -20.83
C LEU A 675 -11.36 -11.77 -20.54
N TYR A 676 -10.38 -10.87 -20.64
CA TYR A 676 -8.96 -11.20 -20.51
C TYR A 676 -8.52 -11.34 -19.05
N ASP A 677 -7.73 -12.37 -18.77
CA ASP A 677 -7.46 -12.89 -17.42
C ASP A 677 -6.87 -11.81 -16.48
N ASN A 678 -5.94 -10.99 -16.96
CA ASN A 678 -5.26 -9.97 -16.16
C ASN A 678 -6.20 -8.89 -15.59
N PHE A 679 -7.40 -8.73 -16.15
CA PHE A 679 -8.33 -7.70 -15.68
C PHE A 679 -9.22 -8.16 -14.52
N TRP A 680 -9.36 -9.46 -14.26
CA TRP A 680 -10.32 -9.94 -13.26
C TRP A 680 -9.82 -11.03 -12.33
N MET A 681 -8.67 -11.62 -12.62
CA MET A 681 -8.04 -12.63 -11.77
C MET A 681 -6.55 -12.37 -11.59
N ARG A 682 -5.98 -13.04 -10.57
CA ARG A 682 -4.54 -13.09 -10.36
C ARG A 682 -4.09 -14.54 -10.33
N HIS A 683 -3.05 -14.83 -11.09
CA HIS A 683 -2.30 -16.07 -10.96
C HIS A 683 -1.53 -16.01 -9.64
N SER A 684 -1.81 -16.97 -8.78
CA SER A 684 -1.06 -17.19 -7.56
C SER A 684 -0.36 -18.53 -7.67
N SER A 685 0.86 -18.61 -7.17
CA SER A 685 1.59 -19.87 -7.10
C SER A 685 1.88 -20.17 -5.64
N VAL A 686 1.57 -21.39 -5.20
CA VAL A 686 1.96 -21.86 -3.87
C VAL A 686 2.84 -23.07 -4.07
N LEU A 687 4.14 -22.92 -3.71
CA LEU A 687 5.15 -23.98 -3.82
C LEU A 687 5.22 -24.64 -5.22
N GLY A 688 5.08 -23.84 -6.28
CA GLY A 688 5.17 -24.29 -7.67
C GLY A 688 3.86 -24.79 -8.31
N ALA A 689 2.75 -24.77 -7.56
CA ALA A 689 1.41 -25.02 -8.08
C ALA A 689 0.71 -23.69 -8.43
N ASP A 690 0.46 -23.46 -9.72
CA ASP A 690 -0.28 -22.27 -10.20
C ASP A 690 -1.79 -22.48 -10.11
N TYR A 691 -2.50 -21.46 -9.62
CA TYR A 691 -3.96 -21.43 -9.60
C TYR A 691 -4.51 -20.02 -9.79
N ALA A 692 -5.72 -19.96 -10.32
CA ALA A 692 -6.46 -18.73 -10.58
C ALA A 692 -7.28 -18.30 -9.34
N VAL A 693 -7.04 -17.08 -8.86
CA VAL A 693 -7.89 -16.46 -7.85
C VAL A 693 -8.66 -15.30 -8.50
N PRO A 694 -9.99 -15.41 -8.65
CA PRO A 694 -10.80 -14.29 -9.11
C PRO A 694 -10.74 -13.17 -8.07
N ILE A 695 -10.39 -11.98 -8.53
CA ILE A 695 -10.38 -10.76 -7.70
C ILE A 695 -11.65 -9.94 -7.98
N LEU A 696 -12.19 -10.05 -9.19
CA LEU A 696 -13.35 -9.28 -9.66
C LEU A 696 -14.41 -10.20 -10.30
N ASP A 697 -15.60 -9.64 -10.48
CA ASP A 697 -16.78 -10.36 -10.96
C ASP A 697 -16.93 -10.38 -12.50
N ASN A 698 -15.90 -10.03 -13.27
CA ASN A 698 -16.01 -9.98 -14.74
C ASN A 698 -16.41 -11.34 -15.33
N ALA A 699 -15.76 -12.43 -14.91
CA ALA A 699 -16.15 -13.77 -15.32
C ALA A 699 -17.58 -14.13 -14.85
N ASN A 700 -17.90 -13.82 -13.59
CA ASN A 700 -19.25 -14.06 -13.04
C ASN A 700 -20.34 -13.36 -13.86
N PHE A 701 -20.08 -12.15 -14.38
CA PHE A 701 -21.00 -11.46 -15.30
C PHE A 701 -21.21 -12.24 -16.60
N VAL A 702 -20.14 -12.74 -17.24
CA VAL A 702 -20.24 -13.53 -18.49
C VAL A 702 -21.10 -14.77 -18.27
N PHE A 703 -20.82 -15.52 -17.20
CA PHE A 703 -21.61 -16.71 -16.87
C PHE A 703 -23.07 -16.36 -16.54
N ASN A 704 -23.31 -15.34 -15.72
CA ASN A 704 -24.66 -14.92 -15.36
C ASN A 704 -25.43 -14.38 -16.57
N ALA A 705 -24.76 -13.73 -17.53
CA ALA A 705 -25.35 -13.25 -18.77
C ALA A 705 -25.78 -14.40 -19.69
N LEU A 706 -24.93 -15.41 -19.89
CA LEU A 706 -25.26 -16.62 -20.65
C LEU A 706 -26.39 -17.42 -20.00
N ASP A 707 -26.28 -17.66 -18.70
CA ASP A 707 -27.26 -18.39 -17.90
C ASP A 707 -28.63 -17.68 -17.92
N PHE A 708 -28.65 -16.35 -17.78
CA PHE A 708 -29.86 -15.54 -17.91
C PHE A 708 -30.48 -15.61 -19.31
N LEU A 709 -29.68 -15.51 -20.38
CA LEU A 709 -30.14 -15.64 -21.76
C LEU A 709 -30.74 -17.03 -22.05
N LEU A 710 -30.14 -18.06 -21.48
CA LEU A 710 -30.55 -19.45 -21.63
C LEU A 710 -31.67 -19.87 -20.66
N GLY A 711 -32.14 -18.95 -19.81
CA GLY A 711 -33.19 -19.19 -18.82
C GLY A 711 -32.79 -20.09 -17.65
N ASP A 712 -31.50 -20.34 -17.44
CA ASP A 712 -30.97 -21.14 -16.34
C ASP A 712 -30.56 -20.21 -15.18
N ASN A 713 -31.37 -20.15 -14.13
CA ASN A 713 -31.05 -19.31 -12.97
C ASN A 713 -30.47 -20.10 -11.78
N THR A 714 -30.08 -21.36 -12.00
CA THR A 714 -29.70 -22.27 -10.90
C THR A 714 -28.43 -21.81 -10.20
N LEU A 715 -27.37 -21.46 -10.93
CA LEU A 715 -26.07 -21.09 -10.36
C LEU A 715 -25.90 -19.59 -10.11
N ILE A 716 -26.74 -18.72 -10.68
CA ILE A 716 -26.64 -17.26 -10.53
C ILE A 716 -26.61 -16.81 -9.05
N PRO A 717 -27.43 -17.36 -8.13
CA PRO A 717 -27.34 -16.99 -6.72
C PRO A 717 -26.02 -17.43 -6.04
N LEU A 718 -25.33 -18.45 -6.55
CA LEU A 718 -24.05 -18.89 -5.99
C LEU A 718 -22.92 -17.93 -6.36
N ARG A 719 -22.90 -17.47 -7.62
CA ARG A 719 -21.86 -16.60 -8.15
C ARG A 719 -21.95 -15.19 -7.57
N GLY A 720 -20.81 -14.61 -7.21
CA GLY A 720 -20.75 -13.28 -6.59
C GLY A 720 -21.12 -13.23 -5.10
N LYS A 721 -21.24 -14.39 -4.42
CA LYS A 721 -21.33 -14.45 -2.95
C LYS A 721 -19.94 -14.24 -2.32
N SER A 722 -19.40 -13.03 -2.44
CA SER A 722 -18.11 -12.62 -1.85
C SER A 722 -18.32 -11.62 -0.71
N VAL A 723 -17.29 -11.44 0.12
CA VAL A 723 -17.31 -10.44 1.20
C VAL A 723 -17.37 -9.05 0.56
N ILE A 724 -18.42 -8.29 0.88
CA ILE A 724 -18.54 -6.90 0.43
C ILE A 724 -17.49 -6.06 1.16
N ASP A 725 -16.65 -5.39 0.39
CA ASP A 725 -15.79 -4.36 0.94
C ASP A 725 -16.66 -3.16 1.34
N ARG A 726 -16.65 -2.83 2.64
CA ARG A 726 -17.49 -1.77 3.22
C ARG A 726 -16.58 -0.63 3.65
N PRO A 727 -16.09 0.23 2.74
CA PRO A 727 -15.13 1.25 3.14
C PRO A 727 -15.77 2.41 3.91
N PHE A 728 -14.93 3.26 4.50
CA PHE A 728 -15.33 4.58 4.97
C PHE A 728 -15.60 5.53 3.79
N VAL A 729 -16.77 5.36 3.15
CA VAL A 729 -17.27 6.14 2.00
C VAL A 729 -16.95 7.63 2.10
N LYS A 730 -17.13 8.25 3.27
CA LYS A 730 -16.87 9.68 3.47
C LYS A 730 -15.38 10.02 3.43
N ILE A 731 -14.53 9.20 4.06
CA ILE A 731 -13.07 9.39 4.05
C ILE A 731 -12.53 9.13 2.66
N GLU A 732 -13.03 8.12 1.97
CA GLU A 732 -12.66 7.84 0.58
C GLU A 732 -13.11 8.95 -0.36
N ALA A 733 -14.31 9.51 -0.19
CA ALA A 733 -14.75 10.68 -0.97
C ALA A 733 -13.83 11.89 -0.77
N MET A 734 -13.40 12.15 0.47
CA MET A 734 -12.43 13.20 0.77
C MET A 734 -11.06 12.92 0.16
N ARG A 735 -10.57 11.69 0.24
CA ARG A 735 -9.32 11.27 -0.40
C ARG A 735 -9.38 11.46 -1.91
N ARG A 736 -10.51 11.09 -2.53
CA ARG A 736 -10.76 11.28 -3.96
C ARG A 736 -10.77 12.77 -4.34
N GLN A 737 -11.47 13.61 -3.59
CA GLN A 737 -11.50 15.05 -3.84
C GLN A 737 -10.14 15.73 -3.63
N ALA A 738 -9.39 15.33 -2.59
CA ALA A 738 -8.05 15.82 -2.33
C ALA A 738 -7.10 15.43 -3.48
N LEU A 739 -7.18 14.18 -3.95
CA LEU A 739 -6.41 13.70 -5.08
C LEU A 739 -6.74 14.45 -6.38
N GLN A 740 -8.02 14.72 -6.64
CA GLN A 740 -8.45 15.53 -7.79
C GLN A 740 -7.83 16.93 -7.76
N ASN A 741 -7.96 17.63 -6.64
CA ASN A 741 -7.43 18.98 -6.47
C ASN A 741 -5.89 18.98 -6.55
N PHE A 742 -5.24 17.97 -5.99
CA PHE A 742 -3.80 17.78 -6.09
C PHE A 742 -3.38 17.63 -7.55
N LYS A 743 -4.04 16.76 -8.32
CA LYS A 743 -3.70 16.52 -9.73
C LYS A 743 -3.90 17.77 -10.59
N ILE A 744 -4.96 18.54 -10.38
CA ILE A 744 -5.17 19.82 -11.07
C ILE A 744 -4.01 20.78 -10.82
N LYS A 745 -3.58 20.91 -9.56
CA LYS A 745 -2.45 21.80 -9.20
C LYS A 745 -1.10 21.25 -9.67
N GLU A 746 -0.89 19.94 -9.59
CA GLU A 746 0.31 19.26 -10.08
C GLU A 746 0.51 19.54 -11.57
N VAL A 747 -0.56 19.46 -12.35
CA VAL A 747 -0.56 19.77 -13.79
C VAL A 747 -0.21 21.24 -14.08
N GLU A 748 -0.75 22.18 -13.31
CA GLU A 748 -0.41 23.61 -13.41
C GLU A 748 1.08 23.83 -13.16
N ILE A 749 1.61 23.24 -12.09
CA ILE A 749 3.02 23.34 -11.69
C ILE A 749 3.95 22.73 -12.75
N PHE A 750 3.63 21.55 -13.27
CA PHE A 750 4.42 20.94 -14.34
C PHE A 750 4.42 21.79 -15.61
N SER A 751 3.30 22.41 -15.97
CA SER A 751 3.24 23.34 -17.10
C SER A 751 4.17 24.53 -16.90
N ASP A 752 4.24 25.08 -15.69
CA ASP A 752 5.11 26.20 -15.38
C ASP A 752 6.60 25.81 -15.29
N ILE A 753 6.89 24.59 -14.81
CA ILE A 753 8.22 23.98 -14.89
C ILE A 753 8.66 23.84 -16.34
N GLU A 754 7.79 23.35 -17.23
CA GLU A 754 8.12 23.18 -18.64
C GLU A 754 8.34 24.52 -19.36
N LYS A 755 7.50 25.53 -19.08
CA LYS A 755 7.72 26.91 -19.58
C LYS A 755 9.06 27.47 -19.10
N ALA A 756 9.42 27.24 -17.83
CA ALA A 756 10.71 27.66 -17.28
C ALA A 756 11.89 26.93 -17.95
N LYS A 757 11.77 25.62 -18.19
CA LYS A 757 12.77 24.85 -18.95
C LYS A 757 12.93 25.35 -20.38
N LYS A 758 11.84 25.62 -21.09
CA LYS A 758 11.87 26.22 -22.44
C LYS A 758 12.58 27.58 -22.43
N GLY A 759 12.33 28.42 -21.42
CA GLY A 759 13.06 29.67 -21.26
C GLY A 759 14.59 29.49 -21.07
N LEU A 760 15.02 28.45 -20.34
CA LEU A 760 16.45 28.10 -20.25
C LEU A 760 17.01 27.60 -21.58
N GLU A 761 16.25 26.80 -22.31
CA GLU A 761 16.61 26.32 -23.64
C GLU A 761 16.73 27.47 -24.64
N GLU A 762 15.83 28.44 -24.62
CA GLU A 762 15.87 29.64 -25.46
C GLU A 762 17.12 30.50 -25.19
N ILE A 763 17.47 30.73 -23.91
CA ILE A 763 18.70 31.47 -23.56
C ILE A 763 19.95 30.69 -24.02
N THR A 764 19.94 29.37 -23.85
CA THR A 764 21.05 28.50 -24.25
C THR A 764 21.18 28.42 -25.77
N ALA A 765 20.05 28.39 -26.48
CA ALA A 765 19.96 28.38 -27.94
C ALA A 765 20.37 29.74 -28.53
N LYS A 766 19.94 30.85 -27.93
CA LYS A 766 20.37 32.21 -28.30
C LYS A 766 21.89 32.37 -28.17
N ARG A 767 22.47 31.89 -27.06
CA ARG A 767 23.93 31.86 -26.87
C ARG A 767 24.63 31.06 -27.98
N ARG A 768 24.12 29.86 -28.31
CA ARG A 768 24.67 29.01 -29.38
C ARG A 768 24.54 29.68 -30.76
N PHE A 769 23.42 30.32 -31.04
CA PHE A 769 23.15 31.01 -32.30
C PHE A 769 24.06 32.23 -32.50
N GLU A 770 24.34 32.98 -31.43
CA GLU A 770 25.23 34.15 -31.47
C GLU A 770 26.73 33.79 -31.36
N GLY A 771 27.08 32.50 -31.30
CA GLY A 771 28.48 32.03 -31.26
C GLY A 771 29.26 32.46 -30.02
N ARG A 772 28.57 32.84 -28.93
CA ARG A 772 29.19 33.34 -27.69
C ARG A 772 29.58 32.20 -26.76
N GLU A 773 30.82 32.17 -26.27
CA GLU A 773 31.28 31.14 -25.33
C GLU A 773 30.67 31.31 -23.92
N ASN A 774 30.51 32.55 -23.45
CA ASN A 774 30.06 32.88 -22.10
C ASN A 774 28.67 33.55 -22.10
N PHE A 775 27.92 33.34 -21.01
CA PHE A 775 26.67 34.07 -20.75
C PHE A 775 27.00 35.51 -20.30
N SER A 776 26.23 36.50 -20.77
CA SER A 776 26.32 37.88 -20.28
C SER A 776 25.83 37.98 -18.82
N ALA A 777 26.18 39.07 -18.12
CA ALA A 777 25.72 39.32 -16.76
C ALA A 777 24.18 39.34 -16.67
N ASP A 778 23.51 39.93 -17.66
CA ASP A 778 22.05 39.95 -17.75
C ASP A 778 21.45 38.56 -17.95
N GLU A 779 22.06 37.73 -18.81
CA GLU A 779 21.64 36.34 -19.03
C GLU A 779 21.88 35.45 -17.81
N LEU A 780 22.99 35.61 -17.10
CA LEU A 780 23.25 34.92 -15.83
C LEU A 780 22.21 35.30 -14.77
N SER A 781 21.84 36.57 -14.70
CA SER A 781 20.77 37.03 -13.81
C SER A 781 19.40 36.41 -14.19
N LEU A 782 19.12 36.26 -15.49
CA LEU A 782 17.89 35.65 -15.99
C LEU A 782 17.86 34.14 -15.75
N ILE A 783 18.98 33.44 -15.97
CA ILE A 783 19.15 32.03 -15.62
C ILE A 783 18.96 31.82 -14.12
N ALA A 784 19.53 32.67 -13.27
CA ALA A 784 19.32 32.62 -11.83
C ALA A 784 17.85 32.84 -11.44
N LYS A 785 17.15 33.79 -12.08
CA LYS A 785 15.70 34.01 -11.90
C LYS A 785 14.87 32.80 -12.32
N ILE A 786 15.19 32.18 -13.47
CA ILE A 786 14.47 30.99 -13.96
C ILE A 786 14.73 29.79 -13.05
N ARG A 787 15.98 29.56 -12.62
CA ARG A 787 16.31 28.51 -11.64
C ARG A 787 15.58 28.71 -10.31
N ARG A 788 15.52 29.94 -9.81
CA ARG A 788 14.75 30.28 -8.60
C ARG A 788 13.26 29.97 -8.77
N LYS A 789 12.68 30.31 -9.93
CA LYS A 789 11.27 30.00 -10.24
C LYS A 789 11.04 28.47 -10.33
N LEU A 790 11.98 27.72 -10.89
CA LEU A 790 11.94 26.26 -10.95
C LEU A 790 11.95 25.64 -9.54
N ASP A 791 12.83 26.12 -8.67
CA ASP A 791 12.91 25.66 -7.28
C ASP A 791 11.63 26.02 -6.49
N GLU A 792 11.09 27.22 -6.70
CA GLU A 792 9.82 27.65 -6.11
C GLU A 792 8.65 26.76 -6.54
N GLN A 793 8.57 26.39 -7.82
CA GLN A 793 7.55 25.45 -8.32
C GLN A 793 7.73 24.04 -7.73
N ARG A 794 8.97 23.57 -7.54
CA ARG A 794 9.26 22.28 -6.89
C ARG A 794 8.85 22.28 -5.42
N GLN A 795 9.15 23.35 -4.69
CA GLN A 795 8.73 23.52 -3.30
C GLN A 795 7.21 23.56 -3.19
N ARG A 796 6.53 24.31 -4.08
CA ARG A 796 5.07 24.34 -4.16
C ARG A 796 4.47 22.95 -4.40
N LEU A 797 5.09 22.11 -5.23
CA LEU A 797 4.65 20.72 -5.44
C LEU A 797 4.78 19.89 -4.16
N LEU A 798 5.90 20.03 -3.43
CA LEU A 798 6.13 19.33 -2.16
C LEU A 798 5.12 19.76 -1.10
N GLU A 799 4.83 21.06 -0.97
CA GLU A 799 3.83 21.59 -0.03
C GLU A 799 2.44 21.04 -0.31
N ILE A 800 2.01 21.03 -1.58
CA ILE A 800 0.69 20.49 -1.96
C ILE A 800 0.65 18.98 -1.72
N ARG A 801 1.75 18.26 -1.96
CA ARG A 801 1.84 16.82 -1.69
C ARG A 801 1.77 16.52 -0.20
N ALA A 802 2.44 17.32 0.63
CA ALA A 802 2.40 17.20 2.09
C ALA A 802 0.99 17.47 2.62
N GLY A 803 0.28 18.46 2.06
CA GLY A 803 -1.08 18.82 2.46
C GLY A 803 -2.20 17.91 1.93
N LEU A 804 -1.90 16.84 1.18
CA LEU A 804 -2.91 15.99 0.52
C LEU A 804 -3.89 15.36 1.52
N ASN A 805 -3.40 14.98 2.70
CA ASN A 805 -4.19 14.28 3.71
C ASN A 805 -4.61 15.18 4.89
N ASP A 806 -4.28 16.48 4.90
CA ASP A 806 -4.52 17.37 6.05
C ASP A 806 -5.98 17.34 6.53
N ASP A 807 -6.93 17.37 5.60
CA ASP A 807 -8.36 17.36 5.93
C ASP A 807 -8.83 15.99 6.43
N ILE A 808 -8.25 14.92 5.90
CA ILE A 808 -8.48 13.55 6.39
C ILE A 808 -7.92 13.44 7.80
N ASP A 809 -6.70 13.89 8.05
CA ASP A 809 -6.04 13.84 9.34
C ASP A 809 -6.78 14.65 10.40
N LYS A 810 -7.30 15.84 10.05
CA LYS A 810 -8.18 16.63 10.93
C LYS A 810 -9.44 15.85 11.33
N ILE A 811 -10.06 15.14 10.38
CA ILE A 811 -11.26 14.34 10.66
C ILE A 811 -10.91 13.12 11.50
N VAL A 812 -9.81 12.44 11.19
CA VAL A 812 -9.30 11.31 11.98
C VAL A 812 -9.01 11.75 13.41
N VAL A 813 -8.38 12.90 13.63
CA VAL A 813 -8.16 13.46 14.97
C VAL A 813 -9.50 13.76 15.68
N ARG A 814 -10.48 14.34 15.00
CA ARG A 814 -11.82 14.56 15.58
C ARG A 814 -12.50 13.25 15.96
N ILE A 815 -12.39 12.22 15.12
CA ILE A 815 -12.93 10.87 15.38
C ILE A 815 -12.24 10.27 16.61
N LYS A 816 -10.91 10.36 16.70
CA LYS A 816 -10.13 9.91 17.87
C LYS A 816 -10.60 10.61 19.13
N ILE A 817 -10.73 11.94 19.10
CA ILE A 817 -11.17 12.73 20.25
C ILE A 817 -12.58 12.35 20.69
N PHE A 818 -13.52 12.29 19.74
CA PHE A 818 -14.92 12.00 20.02
C PHE A 818 -15.12 10.60 20.62
N ASN A 819 -14.47 9.59 20.06
CA ASN A 819 -14.65 8.19 20.46
C ASN A 819 -13.84 7.81 21.70
N ILE A 820 -12.62 8.32 21.88
CA ILE A 820 -11.77 7.99 23.04
C ILE A 820 -12.14 8.88 24.24
N TYR A 821 -12.21 10.20 24.06
CA TYR A 821 -12.29 11.14 25.18
C TYR A 821 -13.68 11.71 25.42
N GLY A 822 -14.58 11.68 24.42
CA GLY A 822 -15.90 12.33 24.50
C GLY A 822 -16.73 11.91 25.71
N ILE A 823 -16.98 10.62 25.87
CA ILE A 823 -17.80 10.09 26.98
C ILE A 823 -17.08 10.18 28.34
N PRO A 824 -15.79 9.80 28.47
CA PRO A 824 -15.03 10.03 29.71
C PRO A 824 -15.10 11.47 30.23
N LEU A 825 -14.90 12.47 29.34
CA LEU A 825 -14.99 13.88 29.70
C LEU A 825 -16.39 14.28 30.16
N LEU A 826 -17.44 13.74 29.53
CA LEU A 826 -18.82 13.98 29.96
C LEU A 826 -19.11 13.42 31.35
N ILE A 827 -18.59 12.23 31.72
CA ILE A 827 -18.82 11.73 33.09
C ILE A 827 -18.01 12.57 34.10
N ILE A 828 -16.78 12.98 33.76
CA ILE A 828 -15.97 13.86 34.62
C ILE A 828 -16.69 15.20 34.84
N LEU A 829 -17.20 15.82 33.78
CA LEU A 829 -17.96 17.06 33.85
C LEU A 829 -19.23 16.88 34.69
N GLY A 830 -19.96 15.78 34.51
CA GLY A 830 -21.13 15.44 35.31
C GLY A 830 -20.81 15.33 36.81
N LEU A 831 -19.66 14.72 37.17
CA LEU A 831 -19.19 14.64 38.56
C LEU A 831 -18.84 16.01 39.13
N LEU A 832 -18.18 16.87 38.35
CA LEU A 832 -17.84 18.24 38.76
C LEU A 832 -19.10 19.10 38.99
N LEU A 833 -20.08 19.01 38.08
CA LEU A 833 -21.37 19.72 38.22
C LEU A 833 -22.19 19.22 39.40
N ALA A 834 -22.21 17.90 39.64
CA ALA A 834 -22.87 17.31 40.80
C ALA A 834 -22.24 17.78 42.13
N LYS A 835 -20.92 17.97 42.15
CA LYS A 835 -20.19 18.57 43.28
C LYS A 835 -20.57 20.05 43.47
N ALA A 836 -20.60 20.83 42.38
CA ALA A 836 -20.94 22.26 42.42
C ALA A 836 -22.38 22.51 42.92
N ARG A 837 -23.35 21.68 42.49
CA ARG A 837 -24.76 21.82 42.91
C ARG A 837 -25.05 21.44 44.35
N LYS A 838 -24.24 20.57 44.97
CA LYS A 838 -24.56 20.05 46.31
C LYS A 838 -24.17 20.96 47.46
N GLY A 839 -23.34 22.00 47.30
CA GLY A 839 -22.98 22.92 48.40
C GLY A 839 -22.45 22.25 49.68
N VAL A 840 -22.13 20.95 49.62
CA VAL A 840 -21.80 20.10 50.77
C VAL A 840 -20.30 19.90 50.76
N CYS A 841 -19.64 20.49 51.77
CA CYS A 841 -18.29 20.14 52.19
C CYS A 841 -18.26 18.67 52.62
N PHE A 842 -18.14 17.75 51.66
CA PHE A 842 -17.49 16.47 51.96
C PHE A 842 -16.02 16.83 52.20
N ARG A 843 -15.58 16.87 53.45
CA ARG A 843 -14.15 16.72 53.77
C ARG A 843 -13.83 15.28 53.43
N PRO A 844 -13.20 14.94 52.30
CA PRO A 844 -12.59 13.63 52.24
C PRO A 844 -11.50 13.64 53.33
N GLN A 845 -11.47 12.62 54.18
CA GLN A 845 -10.17 12.15 54.65
C GLN A 845 -9.49 11.55 53.41
N LEU A 846 -9.02 12.42 52.51
CA LEU A 846 -7.85 12.10 51.73
C LEU A 846 -6.76 11.84 52.78
N PRO A 847 -5.94 10.77 52.65
CA PRO A 847 -4.68 10.74 53.42
C PRO A 847 -4.03 12.09 53.18
N GLU A 848 -3.62 12.81 54.24
CA GLU A 848 -3.11 14.19 54.13
C GLU A 848 -2.25 14.32 52.89
N PHE A 849 -2.84 14.87 51.82
CA PHE A 849 -2.19 14.92 50.53
C PHE A 849 -1.22 16.08 50.68
N ASP A 850 0.01 15.73 51.05
CA ASP A 850 1.11 16.66 51.24
C ASP A 850 1.04 17.69 50.10
N ARG A 851 1.12 18.97 50.45
CA ARG A 851 1.11 20.08 49.49
C ARG A 851 2.15 19.84 48.38
N ARG A 852 3.22 19.11 48.71
CA ARG A 852 4.24 18.62 47.77
C ARG A 852 3.67 17.64 46.74
N ILE A 853 2.84 16.67 47.12
CA ILE A 853 2.24 15.69 46.19
C ILE A 853 1.17 16.35 45.31
N ALA A 854 0.40 17.32 45.81
CA ALA A 854 -0.53 18.09 44.99
C ALA A 854 0.20 18.96 43.95
N VAL A 855 1.36 19.54 44.33
CA VAL A 855 2.25 20.26 43.40
C VAL A 855 2.93 19.30 42.43
N ILE A 856 3.30 18.09 42.84
CA ILE A 856 3.84 17.05 41.95
C ILE A 856 2.77 16.55 41.00
N PHE A 857 1.53 16.34 41.43
CA PHE A 857 0.42 15.87 40.58
C PHE A 857 -0.05 16.97 39.62
N GLY A 858 -0.16 18.21 40.10
CA GLY A 858 -0.40 19.39 39.27
C GLY A 858 0.74 19.61 38.27
N GLY A 859 1.99 19.51 38.73
CA GLY A 859 3.18 19.57 37.90
C GLY A 859 3.27 18.41 36.92
N SER A 860 2.82 17.20 37.27
CA SER A 860 2.79 16.03 36.39
C SER A 860 1.69 16.15 35.35
N LEU A 861 0.50 16.68 35.71
CA LEU A 861 -0.57 17.00 34.75
C LEU A 861 -0.17 18.14 33.82
N LEU A 862 0.60 19.12 34.32
CA LEU A 862 1.14 20.21 33.53
C LEU A 862 2.28 19.72 32.63
N LEU A 863 3.15 18.82 33.09
CA LEU A 863 4.18 18.13 32.30
C LEU A 863 3.58 17.16 31.29
N LEU A 864 2.46 16.50 31.61
CA LEU A 864 1.74 15.61 30.70
C LEU A 864 0.91 16.42 29.71
N GLY A 865 0.36 17.56 30.11
CA GLY A 865 -0.25 18.55 29.22
C GLY A 865 0.77 19.20 28.29
N ILE A 866 1.95 19.56 28.81
CA ILE A 866 3.11 20.02 28.03
C ILE A 866 3.63 18.87 27.15
N GLY A 867 3.67 17.64 27.64
CA GLY A 867 4.12 16.47 26.88
C GLY A 867 3.17 16.10 25.75
N ILE A 868 1.86 16.21 25.96
CA ILE A 868 0.83 16.06 24.92
C ILE A 868 0.88 17.26 23.97
N ALA A 869 1.01 18.49 24.44
CA ALA A 869 1.16 19.67 23.58
C ALA A 869 2.46 19.57 22.75
N ALA A 870 3.56 19.16 23.36
CA ALA A 870 4.84 18.94 22.71
C ALA A 870 4.79 17.74 21.75
N SER A 871 4.03 16.69 22.03
CA SER A 871 3.82 15.53 21.14
C SER A 871 2.90 15.86 19.97
N VAL A 872 1.84 16.65 20.20
CA VAL A 872 0.94 17.15 19.16
C VAL A 872 1.68 18.16 18.28
N GLN A 873 2.62 18.91 18.84
CA GLN A 873 3.49 19.82 18.11
C GLN A 873 4.72 19.11 17.50
N SER A 874 5.09 17.92 18.01
CA SER A 874 6.08 17.01 17.41
C SER A 874 5.43 15.99 16.48
N GLN A 875 4.38 16.36 15.75
CA GLN A 875 4.14 15.73 14.46
C GLN A 875 5.45 15.82 13.70
N ASN A 876 5.95 14.67 13.22
CA ASN A 876 7.21 14.51 12.51
C ASN A 876 7.45 15.71 11.61
N THR A 877 8.19 16.69 12.13
CA THR A 877 8.72 17.75 11.31
C THR A 877 9.84 17.04 10.60
N TYR A 878 9.52 16.46 9.44
CA TYR A 878 10.52 16.20 8.44
C TYR A 878 11.28 17.50 8.32
N SER A 879 12.53 17.51 8.80
CA SER A 879 13.37 18.69 8.83
C SER A 879 13.38 19.23 7.41
N GLN A 880 12.62 20.30 7.16
CA GLN A 880 12.67 20.93 5.85
C GLN A 880 14.14 21.31 5.63
N PRO A 881 14.75 20.93 4.50
CA PRO A 881 16.12 21.35 4.21
C PRO A 881 16.16 22.87 4.35
N GLN A 882 17.00 23.35 5.25
CA GLN A 882 17.15 24.78 5.48
C GLN A 882 17.95 25.34 4.31
N GLU A 883 17.28 25.56 3.18
CA GLU A 883 17.89 26.16 1.99
C GLU A 883 18.25 27.61 2.29
N LYS A 884 19.50 27.84 2.71
CA LYS A 884 20.05 29.17 2.94
C LYS A 884 21.05 29.48 1.84
N ILE A 885 20.87 30.61 1.16
CA ILE A 885 21.87 31.12 0.20
C ILE A 885 23.23 31.20 0.91
N LEU A 886 24.27 30.62 0.31
CA LEU A 886 25.60 30.51 0.88
C LEU A 886 26.16 31.89 1.25
N PHE A 887 26.09 32.83 0.30
CA PHE A 887 26.46 34.23 0.48
C PHE A 887 25.34 35.13 -0.08
N LYS A 888 24.56 35.76 0.82
CA LYS A 888 23.34 36.50 0.44
C LYS A 888 23.60 37.67 -0.52
N ASP A 889 24.70 38.39 -0.31
CA ASP A 889 25.02 39.63 -1.04
C ASP A 889 26.13 39.42 -2.08
N PHE A 890 26.45 38.16 -2.42
CA PHE A 890 27.55 37.83 -3.32
C PHE A 890 27.34 38.34 -4.73
N ALA A 891 26.10 38.29 -5.24
CA ALA A 891 25.77 38.79 -6.57
C ALA A 891 26.11 40.28 -6.75
N GLU A 892 26.03 41.07 -5.68
CA GLU A 892 26.31 42.50 -5.69
C GLU A 892 27.82 42.80 -5.65
N HIS A 893 28.60 41.94 -4.97
CA HIS A 893 30.03 42.15 -4.73
C HIS A 893 30.95 41.25 -5.58
N ILE A 894 30.39 40.37 -6.42
CA ILE A 894 31.17 39.39 -7.21
C ILE A 894 32.20 40.07 -8.12
N ASN A 895 31.89 41.28 -8.61
CA ASN A 895 32.77 42.05 -9.49
C ASN A 895 33.87 42.80 -8.73
N ASP A 896 33.70 43.03 -7.43
CA ASP A 896 34.67 43.73 -6.57
C ASP A 896 35.82 42.83 -6.12
N ILE A 897 35.68 41.52 -6.32
CA ILE A 897 36.69 40.52 -5.95
C ILE A 897 37.88 40.64 -6.90
N ASP A 898 39.02 41.03 -6.36
CA ASP A 898 40.30 41.09 -7.08
C ASP A 898 41.25 39.97 -6.67
N THR A 899 41.02 39.28 -5.55
CA THR A 899 41.94 38.26 -5.04
C THR A 899 41.17 37.04 -4.53
N ILE A 900 41.57 35.84 -4.97
CA ILE A 900 41.05 34.55 -4.49
C ILE A 900 42.20 33.76 -3.88
N THR A 901 42.14 33.44 -2.60
CA THR A 901 43.20 32.70 -1.89
C THR A 901 42.70 31.35 -1.42
N PHE A 902 43.45 30.28 -1.69
CA PHE A 902 43.26 28.94 -1.19
C PHE A 902 44.40 28.57 -0.23
N ARG A 903 44.07 27.98 0.91
CA ARG A 903 45.04 27.54 1.93
C ARG A 903 44.72 26.12 2.39
N SER A 904 45.73 25.26 2.37
CA SER A 904 45.65 23.90 2.88
C SER A 904 47.06 23.37 3.15
N ARG A 905 47.27 22.62 4.25
CA ARG A 905 48.55 21.94 4.58
C ARG A 905 49.81 22.81 4.44
N GLY A 906 49.75 24.08 4.83
CA GLY A 906 50.88 25.01 4.72
C GLY A 906 51.17 25.51 3.29
N GLN A 907 50.45 25.04 2.28
CA GLN A 907 50.47 25.59 0.93
C GLN A 907 49.44 26.71 0.81
N THR A 908 49.80 27.75 0.07
CA THR A 908 48.90 28.87 -0.25
C THR A 908 48.95 29.11 -1.75
N LEU A 909 47.80 29.09 -2.40
CA LEU A 909 47.62 29.52 -3.79
C LEU A 909 46.77 30.78 -3.78
N ALA A 910 47.27 31.88 -4.31
CA ALA A 910 46.48 33.09 -4.52
C ALA A 910 46.36 33.39 -6.01
N LEU A 911 45.17 33.83 -6.43
CA LEU A 911 44.85 34.31 -7.76
C LEU A 911 44.54 35.79 -7.65
N ARG A 912 45.21 36.64 -8.43
CA ARG A 912 44.96 38.09 -8.45
C ARG A 912 44.44 38.54 -9.79
N ARG A 913 43.46 39.44 -9.79
CA ARG A 913 42.85 40.02 -10.97
C ARG A 913 43.57 41.32 -11.31
N GLN A 914 44.28 41.34 -12.44
CA GLN A 914 44.97 42.52 -12.95
C GLN A 914 44.57 42.73 -14.41
N ASN A 915 44.25 43.98 -14.78
CA ASN A 915 43.80 44.35 -16.13
C ASN A 915 42.60 43.50 -16.64
N GLY A 916 41.69 43.13 -15.73
CA GLY A 916 40.48 42.35 -16.04
C GLY A 916 40.66 40.83 -16.09
N LEU A 917 41.89 40.31 -16.09
CA LEU A 917 42.21 38.88 -16.15
C LEU A 917 42.78 38.36 -14.82
N TRP A 918 42.52 37.09 -14.51
CA TRP A 918 43.07 36.40 -13.34
C TRP A 918 44.49 35.87 -13.61
N GLN A 919 45.41 36.08 -12.68
CA GLN A 919 46.81 35.65 -12.71
C GLN A 919 47.18 34.88 -11.44
N ILE A 920 48.24 34.07 -11.49
CA ILE A 920 48.76 33.34 -10.33
C ILE A 920 49.65 34.29 -9.50
N ASP A 921 49.33 34.46 -8.22
CA ASP A 921 50.14 35.27 -7.29
C ASP A 921 51.51 34.61 -7.06
N GLY A 922 52.57 35.42 -7.02
CA GLY A 922 53.97 34.93 -7.04
C GLY A 922 54.51 34.56 -8.43
N HIS A 923 53.65 34.45 -9.44
CA HIS A 923 54.03 34.21 -10.84
C HIS A 923 53.37 35.24 -11.77
N PRO A 924 53.80 36.51 -11.74
CA PRO A 924 53.13 37.60 -12.46
C PRO A 924 53.07 37.35 -13.97
N HIS A 925 53.96 36.52 -14.53
CA HIS A 925 53.95 36.18 -15.95
C HIS A 925 53.16 34.91 -16.31
N ILE A 926 52.32 34.40 -15.40
CA ILE A 926 51.49 33.20 -15.62
C ILE A 926 50.00 33.53 -15.46
N LEU A 927 49.24 33.34 -16.54
CA LEU A 927 47.79 33.55 -16.56
C LEU A 927 47.07 32.39 -15.90
N ALA A 928 46.08 32.68 -15.05
CA ALA A 928 45.16 31.67 -14.55
C ALA A 928 44.15 31.27 -15.64
N ASN A 929 43.62 30.06 -15.56
CA ASN A 929 42.56 29.60 -16.46
C ASN A 929 41.27 30.36 -16.15
N GLN A 930 40.91 31.31 -17.01
CA GLN A 930 39.77 32.21 -16.79
C GLN A 930 38.44 31.46 -16.70
N LYS A 931 38.25 30.40 -17.52
CA LYS A 931 37.04 29.57 -17.50
C LYS A 931 36.90 28.81 -16.18
N ARG A 932 38.02 28.30 -15.63
CA ARG A 932 38.03 27.61 -14.34
C ARG A 932 37.67 28.56 -13.20
N VAL A 933 38.24 29.76 -13.18
CA VAL A 933 37.90 30.79 -12.17
C VAL A 933 36.44 31.25 -12.30
N SER A 934 35.94 31.43 -13.54
CA SER A 934 34.54 31.78 -13.78
C SER A 934 33.56 30.70 -13.30
N ARG A 935 33.84 29.42 -13.55
CA ARG A 935 33.03 28.30 -13.03
C ARG A 935 33.01 28.25 -11.51
N LEU A 936 34.15 28.51 -10.87
CA LEU A 936 34.23 28.58 -9.41
C LEU A 936 33.33 29.70 -8.86
N LEU A 937 33.45 30.91 -9.39
CA LEU A 937 32.63 32.05 -8.96
C LEU A 937 31.13 31.82 -9.25
N ALA A 938 30.80 31.16 -10.36
CA ALA A 938 29.42 30.79 -10.68
C ALA A 938 28.86 29.72 -9.72
N ALA A 939 29.67 28.75 -9.30
CA ALA A 939 29.28 27.77 -8.29
C ALA A 939 28.95 28.44 -6.95
N LEU A 940 29.76 29.43 -6.54
CA LEU A 940 29.52 30.20 -5.32
C LEU A 940 28.29 31.11 -5.41
N LEU A 941 28.03 31.71 -6.58
CA LEU A 941 26.85 32.54 -6.83
C LEU A 941 25.53 31.75 -6.70
N GLY A 942 25.52 30.48 -7.15
CA GLY A 942 24.38 29.58 -7.03
C GLY A 942 24.35 28.71 -5.76
N GLY A 943 25.33 28.89 -4.87
CA GLY A 943 25.55 28.05 -3.71
C GLY A 943 24.44 28.19 -2.65
N LYS A 944 23.93 27.06 -2.17
CA LYS A 944 22.97 26.93 -1.08
C LYS A 944 23.51 25.95 -0.05
N LEU A 945 23.35 26.30 1.21
CA LEU A 945 23.43 25.37 2.33
C LEU A 945 22.13 24.56 2.33
N LEU A 946 22.23 23.24 2.36
CA LEU A 946 21.10 22.32 2.27
C LEU A 946 20.72 21.77 3.65
N GLU A 947 21.74 21.32 4.40
CA GLU A 947 21.53 20.60 5.66
C GLU A 947 22.70 20.85 6.62
N GLN A 948 22.40 21.14 7.88
CA GLN A 948 23.41 21.18 8.94
C GLN A 948 23.75 19.76 9.38
N ARG A 949 25.01 19.33 9.25
CA ARG A 949 25.46 17.97 9.56
C ARG A 949 25.89 17.77 11.01
N THR A 950 26.60 18.74 11.56
CA THR A 950 27.10 18.67 12.93
C THR A 950 27.47 20.06 13.43
N ALA A 951 27.34 20.28 14.74
CA ALA A 951 27.96 21.39 15.45
C ALA A 951 29.08 20.93 16.39
N LYS A 952 29.33 19.61 16.48
CA LYS A 952 30.32 19.02 17.38
C LYS A 952 31.67 18.85 16.69
N LEU A 953 32.72 19.33 17.36
CA LEU A 953 34.09 19.33 16.87
C LEU A 953 34.64 17.92 16.60
N GLU A 954 34.27 16.93 17.43
CA GLU A 954 34.72 15.53 17.33
C GLU A 954 34.38 14.87 15.98
N ASN A 955 33.34 15.37 15.30
CA ASN A 955 32.86 14.79 14.04
C ASN A 955 33.45 15.45 12.79
N TYR A 956 34.29 16.49 12.93
CA TYR A 956 34.81 17.24 11.80
C TYR A 956 35.69 16.40 10.87
N GLY A 957 36.40 15.42 11.42
CA GLY A 957 37.24 14.50 10.65
C GLY A 957 36.47 13.73 9.58
N SER A 958 35.24 13.30 9.89
CA SER A 958 34.38 12.55 8.96
C SER A 958 33.96 13.38 7.74
N PHE A 959 33.94 14.71 7.86
CA PHE A 959 33.55 15.63 6.79
C PHE A 959 34.74 16.26 6.07
N GLY A 960 35.97 15.88 6.42
CA GLY A 960 37.19 16.48 5.85
C GLY A 960 37.48 17.89 6.36
N LEU A 961 36.86 18.31 7.47
CA LEU A 961 36.98 19.65 8.06
C LEU A 961 37.86 19.68 9.32
N THR A 962 38.80 18.74 9.45
CA THR A 962 39.82 18.81 10.51
C THR A 962 40.65 20.10 10.36
N PRO A 963 41.03 20.77 11.47
CA PRO A 963 41.79 22.02 11.41
C PRO A 963 43.03 21.91 10.50
N ILE A 964 43.35 22.97 9.76
CA ILE A 964 44.46 23.00 8.79
C ILE A 964 45.82 22.65 9.44
N SER A 965 45.98 22.91 10.74
CA SER A 965 47.16 22.58 11.52
C SER A 965 47.31 21.10 11.90
N ALA A 966 46.26 20.27 11.73
CA ALA A 966 46.27 18.86 12.09
C ALA A 966 46.89 18.00 10.98
N GLU A 967 47.73 17.03 11.39
CA GLU A 967 48.41 16.11 10.47
C GLU A 967 47.37 15.28 9.67
N GLY A 968 47.46 15.33 8.34
CA GLY A 968 46.52 14.65 7.44
C GLY A 968 45.23 15.40 7.10
N SER A 969 45.02 16.65 7.56
CA SER A 969 43.83 17.44 7.23
C SER A 969 43.59 17.56 5.72
N ARG A 970 42.34 17.43 5.27
CA ARG A 970 41.92 17.60 3.87
C ARG A 970 41.15 18.91 3.65
N MET A 971 41.13 19.77 4.65
CA MET A 971 40.38 21.01 4.65
C MET A 971 41.08 22.05 3.76
N THR A 972 40.31 22.73 2.90
CA THR A 972 40.76 23.86 2.10
C THR A 972 40.02 25.11 2.53
N GLU A 973 40.75 26.10 3.06
CA GLU A 973 40.21 27.43 3.32
C GLU A 973 40.28 28.26 2.04
N MET A 974 39.13 28.80 1.62
CA MET A 974 39.01 29.73 0.50
C MET A 974 38.65 31.12 1.04
N ALA A 975 39.37 32.14 0.63
CA ALA A 975 39.08 33.53 0.93
C ALA A 975 38.97 34.36 -0.36
N LEU A 976 37.91 35.17 -0.46
CA LEU A 976 37.68 36.13 -1.54
C LEU A 976 37.87 37.54 -0.98
N SER A 977 38.77 38.32 -1.58
CA SER A 977 39.17 39.63 -1.10
C SER A 977 39.03 40.70 -2.18
N SER A 978 38.90 41.95 -1.72
CA SER A 978 39.02 43.17 -2.51
C SER A 978 40.06 44.04 -1.81
N GLY A 979 41.22 44.22 -2.43
CA GLY A 979 42.42 44.73 -1.76
C GLY A 979 42.79 43.92 -0.52
N ASP A 980 43.14 44.60 0.58
CA ASP A 980 43.49 43.95 1.86
C ASP A 980 42.26 43.44 2.65
N LYS A 981 41.03 43.71 2.18
CA LYS A 981 39.80 43.34 2.89
C LYS A 981 39.28 41.98 2.40
N LYS A 982 39.25 40.99 3.29
CA LYS A 982 38.55 39.71 3.06
C LYS A 982 37.03 39.94 3.09
N LEU A 983 36.37 39.71 1.96
CA LEU A 983 34.91 39.86 1.82
C LEU A 983 34.17 38.57 2.22
N TYR A 984 34.65 37.42 1.74
CA TYR A 984 34.04 36.13 2.00
C TYR A 984 35.12 35.12 2.37
N THR A 985 34.83 34.23 3.32
CA THR A 985 35.75 33.14 3.69
C THR A 985 34.95 31.88 3.98
N LEU A 986 35.41 30.75 3.45
CA LEU A 986 34.74 29.46 3.53
C LEU A 986 35.76 28.34 3.75
N GLU A 987 35.50 27.49 4.73
CA GLU A 987 36.26 26.27 4.97
C GLU A 987 35.55 25.11 4.24
N ILE A 988 36.26 24.41 3.36
CA ILE A 988 35.70 23.36 2.51
C ILE A 988 36.33 22.03 2.90
N GLY A 989 35.49 21.04 3.19
CA GLY A 989 35.89 19.67 3.51
C GLY A 989 35.81 18.75 2.30
N ASN A 990 35.23 17.56 2.48
CA ASN A 990 34.99 16.66 1.35
C ASN A 990 33.98 17.29 0.37
N TYR A 991 34.30 17.22 -0.92
CA TYR A 991 33.50 17.72 -2.06
C TYR A 991 33.35 16.63 -3.14
N ASP A 992 32.55 16.88 -4.16
CA ASP A 992 32.09 15.89 -5.18
C ASP A 992 31.08 14.85 -4.66
N ILE A 993 30.30 15.22 -3.64
CA ILE A 993 29.27 14.36 -3.05
C ILE A 993 28.09 14.25 -4.02
N ASP A 994 27.69 13.04 -4.39
CA ASP A 994 26.48 12.83 -5.21
C ASP A 994 25.22 13.14 -4.39
N LEU A 995 24.48 14.16 -4.80
CA LEU A 995 23.21 14.57 -4.21
C LEU A 995 22.00 13.99 -4.95
N GLY A 996 22.22 13.15 -5.97
CA GLY A 996 21.20 12.58 -6.84
C GLY A 996 20.81 13.50 -7.99
N ARG A 997 20.27 12.90 -9.08
CA ARG A 997 19.85 13.61 -10.31
C ARG A 997 20.95 14.48 -10.94
N GLY A 998 22.22 14.06 -10.81
CA GLY A 998 23.38 14.75 -11.38
C GLY A 998 23.86 15.99 -10.62
N LEU A 999 23.34 16.26 -9.41
CA LEU A 999 23.81 17.35 -8.55
C LEU A 999 25.02 16.90 -7.71
N ARG A 1000 26.03 17.77 -7.60
CA ARG A 1000 27.18 17.59 -6.72
C ARG A 1000 27.11 18.49 -5.51
N GLY A 1001 27.72 18.06 -4.41
CA GLY A 1001 27.75 18.81 -3.16
C GLY A 1001 29.10 18.80 -2.47
N ALA A 1002 29.22 19.67 -1.46
CA ALA A 1002 30.41 19.82 -0.63
C ALA A 1002 30.05 20.12 0.82
N TYR A 1003 30.85 19.62 1.76
CA TYR A 1003 30.78 20.03 3.16
C TYR A 1003 31.51 21.35 3.36
N VAL A 1004 30.84 22.31 3.97
CA VAL A 1004 31.34 23.67 4.17
C VAL A 1004 31.12 24.15 5.59
N LYS A 1005 32.00 25.02 6.05
CA LYS A 1005 31.94 25.66 7.36
C LYS A 1005 32.40 27.12 7.23
N PHE A 1006 31.77 28.02 7.98
CA PHE A 1006 32.20 29.42 8.03
C PHE A 1006 33.19 29.64 9.18
N PRO A 1007 34.22 30.49 8.99
CA PRO A 1007 35.16 30.79 10.07
C PRO A 1007 34.45 31.31 11.32
N GLY A 1008 34.89 30.86 12.49
CA GLY A 1008 34.30 31.26 13.78
C GLY A 1008 32.95 30.60 14.12
N THR A 1009 32.39 29.77 13.24
CA THR A 1009 31.18 28.98 13.51
C THR A 1009 31.53 27.54 13.83
N TYR A 1010 30.69 26.85 14.61
CA TYR A 1010 30.86 25.42 14.86
C TYR A 1010 30.08 24.54 13.88
N GLU A 1011 29.29 25.15 12.99
CA GLU A 1011 28.32 24.45 12.17
C GLU A 1011 28.93 23.98 10.85
N VAL A 1012 28.88 22.68 10.62
CA VAL A 1012 29.20 22.06 9.34
C VAL A 1012 27.91 21.90 8.55
N TRP A 1013 27.94 22.36 7.31
CA TRP A 1013 26.81 22.32 6.39
C TRP A 1013 27.13 21.47 5.17
N LEU A 1014 26.17 20.69 4.70
CA LEU A 1014 26.17 20.19 3.34
C LEU A 1014 25.66 21.29 2.40
N SER A 1015 26.36 21.51 1.29
CA SER A 1015 26.00 22.50 0.27
C SER A 1015 25.89 21.86 -1.12
N ASN A 1016 25.20 22.51 -2.05
CA ASN A 1016 25.11 22.11 -3.47
C ASN A 1016 26.27 22.66 -4.34
N LEU A 1017 27.43 22.90 -3.74
CA LEU A 1017 28.58 23.44 -4.46
C LEU A 1017 29.23 22.34 -5.31
N ASP A 1018 29.21 22.56 -6.63
CA ASP A 1018 29.84 21.72 -7.63
C ASP A 1018 31.27 22.22 -7.91
N PHE A 1019 32.22 21.71 -7.14
CA PHE A 1019 33.64 22.02 -7.32
C PHE A 1019 34.31 20.98 -8.23
N VAL A 1020 34.83 21.42 -9.37
CA VAL A 1020 35.54 20.56 -10.33
C VAL A 1020 36.85 20.00 -9.74
N SER A 1021 37.62 20.84 -9.02
CA SER A 1021 38.82 20.45 -8.25
C SER A 1021 39.39 21.69 -7.52
N LEU A 1022 39.74 21.54 -6.24
CA LEU A 1022 40.31 22.58 -5.37
C LEU A 1022 41.80 22.34 -5.05
N ASP A 1023 42.55 21.79 -6.02
CA ASP A 1023 43.99 21.57 -5.86
C ASP A 1023 44.75 22.89 -5.61
N LEU A 1024 45.79 22.86 -4.78
CA LEU A 1024 46.63 24.03 -4.48
C LEU A 1024 47.85 24.12 -5.40
N ASP A 1025 48.11 23.11 -6.24
CA ASP A 1025 49.13 23.22 -7.27
C ASP A 1025 48.72 24.28 -8.31
N TRP A 1026 49.51 25.36 -8.37
CA TRP A 1026 49.27 26.48 -9.28
C TRP A 1026 49.30 26.05 -10.75
N HIS A 1027 49.99 24.95 -11.09
CA HIS A 1027 50.03 24.43 -12.45
C HIS A 1027 48.64 23.96 -12.93
N ASN A 1028 47.79 23.51 -12.01
CA ASN A 1028 46.44 23.06 -12.35
C ASN A 1028 45.45 24.24 -12.52
N TRP A 1029 45.83 25.44 -12.06
CA TRP A 1029 45.03 26.66 -12.18
C TRP A 1029 45.48 27.59 -13.31
N SER A 1030 46.50 27.23 -14.07
CA SER A 1030 47.12 28.07 -15.09
C SER A 1030 47.45 27.29 -16.36
N PHE A 1031 47.87 28.01 -17.40
CA PHE A 1031 48.41 27.42 -18.61
C PHE A 1031 49.94 27.22 -18.49
N SER A 1032 50.36 26.43 -17.53
CA SER A 1032 51.77 26.33 -17.11
C SER A 1032 52.57 25.20 -17.78
N ARG A 1033 52.07 24.66 -18.88
CA ARG A 1033 52.69 23.55 -19.60
C ARG A 1033 52.94 23.94 -21.06
N LEU A 1034 53.87 23.25 -21.73
CA LEU A 1034 54.21 23.52 -23.13
C LEU A 1034 53.01 23.49 -24.08
N TRP A 1035 51.99 22.72 -23.73
CA TRP A 1035 50.66 22.81 -24.34
C TRP A 1035 49.58 22.55 -23.30
N ASP A 1036 48.37 23.06 -23.55
CA ASP A 1036 47.18 22.79 -22.77
C ASP A 1036 46.05 22.33 -23.70
N LEU A 1037 45.26 21.34 -23.28
CA LEU A 1037 44.13 20.82 -24.06
C LEU A 1037 43.08 21.92 -24.36
N HIS A 1038 42.98 22.94 -23.51
CA HIS A 1038 42.07 24.08 -23.74
C HIS A 1038 42.52 24.97 -24.92
N PHE A 1039 43.75 24.81 -25.42
CA PHE A 1039 44.23 25.53 -26.61
C PHE A 1039 43.80 24.88 -27.93
N GLY A 1040 43.12 23.72 -27.85
CA GLY A 1040 42.72 22.92 -29.00
C GLY A 1040 43.61 21.69 -29.18
N ARG A 1041 43.13 20.74 -29.99
CA ARG A 1041 43.90 19.55 -30.38
C ARG A 1041 44.84 19.90 -31.52
N PHE A 1042 45.97 19.21 -31.61
CA PHE A 1042 46.91 19.39 -32.71
C PHE A 1042 46.32 18.86 -34.01
N ALA A 1043 46.28 19.70 -35.05
CA ALA A 1043 45.95 19.31 -36.41
C ALA A 1043 47.22 18.96 -37.20
N GLU A 1044 48.31 19.71 -37.00
CA GLU A 1044 49.57 19.54 -37.70
C GLU A 1044 50.74 20.06 -36.85
N ILE A 1045 51.89 19.38 -36.88
CA ILE A 1045 53.15 19.88 -36.27
C ILE A 1045 54.27 19.74 -37.29
N ASN A 1046 54.96 20.84 -37.61
CA ASN A 1046 56.08 20.91 -38.55
C ASN A 1046 55.76 20.28 -39.93
N GLY A 1047 54.56 20.47 -40.48
CA GLY A 1047 54.18 19.85 -41.76
C GLY A 1047 53.52 18.47 -41.62
N SER A 1048 53.62 17.83 -40.45
CA SER A 1048 53.21 16.43 -40.26
C SER A 1048 51.83 16.32 -39.62
N THR A 1049 50.96 15.49 -40.24
CA THR A 1049 49.62 15.12 -39.75
C THR A 1049 49.57 13.67 -39.23
N SER A 1050 50.72 13.03 -39.03
CA SER A 1050 50.80 11.64 -38.56
C SER A 1050 50.23 11.50 -37.14
N VAL A 1051 49.21 10.66 -36.99
CA VAL A 1051 48.49 10.46 -35.71
C VAL A 1051 49.43 10.03 -34.59
N ASN A 1052 50.39 9.13 -34.86
CA ASN A 1052 51.34 8.67 -33.85
C ASN A 1052 52.27 9.79 -33.40
N PHE A 1053 52.80 10.57 -34.35
CA PHE A 1053 53.66 11.71 -34.05
C PHE A 1053 52.91 12.80 -33.29
N LEU A 1054 51.70 13.15 -33.73
CA LEU A 1054 50.86 14.14 -33.04
C LEU A 1054 50.47 13.67 -31.63
N SER A 1055 50.16 12.39 -31.44
CA SER A 1055 49.83 11.83 -30.12
C SER A 1055 51.02 11.82 -29.17
N ASP A 1056 52.20 11.38 -29.63
CA ASP A 1056 53.43 11.37 -28.82
C ASP A 1056 53.87 12.79 -28.44
N MET A 1057 53.83 13.71 -29.42
CA MET A 1057 54.09 15.13 -29.18
C MET A 1057 53.05 15.74 -28.23
N ALA A 1058 51.77 15.41 -28.38
CA ALA A 1058 50.75 15.88 -27.46
C ALA A 1058 50.99 15.42 -26.03
N ARG A 1059 51.31 14.13 -25.87
CA ARG A 1059 51.61 13.56 -24.55
C ARG A 1059 52.82 14.25 -23.90
N LEU A 1060 53.87 14.55 -24.65
CA LEU A 1060 55.05 15.24 -24.11
C LEU A 1060 54.77 16.71 -23.79
N LEU A 1061 54.17 17.46 -24.71
CA LEU A 1061 53.90 18.88 -24.52
C LEU A 1061 52.88 19.13 -23.38
N LEU A 1062 51.84 18.29 -23.27
CA LEU A 1062 50.84 18.35 -22.19
C LEU A 1062 51.40 17.97 -20.82
N ASN A 1063 52.57 17.34 -20.75
CA ASN A 1063 53.19 16.88 -19.49
C ASN A 1063 54.52 17.58 -19.18
N THR A 1064 54.89 18.61 -19.95
CA THR A 1064 56.11 19.38 -19.71
C THR A 1064 55.75 20.72 -19.06
N PRO A 1065 55.92 20.87 -17.74
CA PRO A 1065 55.63 22.12 -17.03
C PRO A 1065 56.70 23.18 -17.27
N PHE A 1066 56.34 24.44 -17.05
CA PHE A 1066 57.27 25.56 -16.98
C PHE A 1066 57.88 25.63 -15.58
N GLU A 1067 59.21 25.61 -15.48
CA GLU A 1067 59.92 25.76 -14.21
C GLU A 1067 59.98 27.23 -13.77
N GLN A 1068 60.18 28.14 -14.74
CA GLN A 1068 60.33 29.57 -14.50
C GLN A 1068 59.95 30.36 -15.75
N VAL A 1069 59.44 31.58 -15.58
CA VAL A 1069 59.24 32.53 -16.68
C VAL A 1069 60.31 33.62 -16.59
N ILE A 1070 61.02 33.84 -17.68
CA ILE A 1070 62.10 34.83 -17.82
C ILE A 1070 61.59 35.93 -18.74
N ALA A 1071 61.44 37.14 -18.20
CA ALA A 1071 60.90 38.29 -18.95
C ALA A 1071 61.94 39.00 -19.83
N GLU A 1072 63.23 38.87 -19.48
CA GLU A 1072 64.33 39.49 -20.22
C GLU A 1072 64.94 38.52 -21.23
N GLU A 1073 65.45 39.04 -22.34
CA GLU A 1073 66.10 38.21 -23.35
C GLU A 1073 67.41 37.62 -22.80
N PRO A 1074 67.56 36.28 -22.79
CA PRO A 1074 68.77 35.65 -22.28
C PRO A 1074 70.00 36.02 -23.13
N GLN A 1075 71.16 36.20 -22.49
CA GLN A 1075 72.40 36.56 -23.20
C GLN A 1075 72.89 35.39 -24.09
N ASN A 1076 73.10 35.67 -25.38
CA ASN A 1076 73.57 34.72 -26.41
C ASN A 1076 72.76 33.39 -26.49
N PRO A 1077 71.46 33.41 -26.79
CA PRO A 1077 70.66 32.19 -26.85
C PRO A 1077 70.96 31.40 -28.13
N LYS A 1078 71.33 30.13 -28.00
CA LYS A 1078 71.47 29.21 -29.13
C LYS A 1078 70.10 28.59 -29.44
N THR A 1079 69.56 28.82 -30.64
CA THR A 1079 68.34 28.12 -31.07
C THR A 1079 68.65 26.66 -31.32
N LEU A 1080 67.91 25.77 -30.66
CA LEU A 1080 68.03 24.33 -30.81
C LEU A 1080 67.08 23.82 -31.88
N GLN A 1081 65.79 24.11 -31.74
CA GLN A 1081 64.75 23.67 -32.67
C GLN A 1081 63.50 24.54 -32.59
N THR A 1082 62.70 24.55 -33.65
CA THR A 1082 61.40 25.22 -33.68
C THR A 1082 60.31 24.23 -34.05
N LEU A 1083 59.20 24.26 -33.32
CA LEU A 1083 57.96 23.54 -33.62
C LEU A 1083 56.93 24.52 -34.15
N ARG A 1084 56.54 24.41 -35.41
CA ARG A 1084 55.37 25.09 -35.97
C ARG A 1084 54.14 24.20 -35.77
N ILE A 1085 53.16 24.71 -35.05
CA ILE A 1085 51.99 23.98 -34.60
C ILE A 1085 50.75 24.62 -35.21
N THR A 1086 49.93 23.79 -35.85
CA THR A 1086 48.57 24.14 -36.27
C THR A 1086 47.58 23.37 -35.40
N ALA A 1087 46.68 24.07 -34.72
CA ALA A 1087 45.63 23.47 -33.90
C ALA A 1087 44.27 23.47 -34.62
N GLU A 1088 43.38 22.55 -34.23
CA GLU A 1088 41.97 22.56 -34.63
C GLU A 1088 41.36 23.94 -34.34
N GLY A 1089 40.70 24.55 -35.34
CA GLY A 1089 40.23 25.94 -35.28
C GLY A 1089 41.10 26.98 -36.02
N SER A 1090 42.06 26.53 -36.84
CA SER A 1090 42.92 27.39 -37.69
C SER A 1090 43.90 28.30 -36.93
N SER A 1091 44.25 27.94 -35.70
CA SER A 1091 45.33 28.60 -34.95
C SER A 1091 46.69 28.06 -35.38
N GLU A 1092 47.64 28.94 -35.70
CA GLU A 1092 49.03 28.63 -36.02
C GLU A 1092 49.98 29.37 -35.08
N LEU A 1093 50.93 28.64 -34.50
CA LEU A 1093 51.97 29.22 -33.64
C LEU A 1093 53.29 28.45 -33.78
N GLU A 1094 54.38 29.09 -33.41
CA GLU A 1094 55.71 28.50 -33.35
C GLU A 1094 56.22 28.47 -31.91
N ILE A 1095 56.77 27.35 -31.47
CA ILE A 1095 57.51 27.22 -30.21
C ILE A 1095 58.98 27.04 -30.56
N ALA A 1096 59.80 28.05 -30.29
CA ALA A 1096 61.25 27.98 -30.47
C ALA A 1096 61.91 27.58 -29.15
N PHE A 1097 62.67 26.48 -29.17
CA PHE A 1097 63.48 26.01 -28.05
C PHE A 1097 64.89 26.56 -28.16
N LEU A 1098 65.35 27.19 -27.09
CA LEU A 1098 66.60 27.94 -26.99
C LEU A 1098 67.43 27.40 -25.83
N GLN A 1099 68.74 27.38 -25.97
CA GLN A 1099 69.68 27.08 -24.90
C GLN A 1099 70.44 28.33 -24.51
N ALA A 1100 70.37 28.69 -23.24
CA ALA A 1100 71.14 29.80 -22.68
C ALA A 1100 71.59 29.45 -21.25
N GLY A 1101 72.88 29.63 -20.94
CA GLY A 1101 73.42 29.38 -19.59
C GLY A 1101 73.16 27.97 -19.04
N GLY A 1102 73.11 26.93 -19.89
CA GLY A 1102 72.82 25.54 -19.50
C GLY A 1102 71.34 25.20 -19.28
N LYS A 1103 70.44 26.17 -19.42
CA LYS A 1103 68.98 26.00 -19.31
C LYS A 1103 68.32 25.92 -20.68
N ILE A 1104 67.22 25.18 -20.78
CA ILE A 1104 66.36 25.12 -21.97
C ILE A 1104 65.16 26.05 -21.78
N LEU A 1105 64.95 26.93 -22.75
CA LEU A 1105 63.90 27.94 -22.75
C LEU A 1105 63.01 27.75 -23.98
N ALA A 1106 61.70 27.85 -23.80
CA ALA A 1106 60.71 27.86 -24.87
C ALA A 1106 60.18 29.28 -25.09
N ARG A 1107 60.22 29.75 -26.34
CA ARG A 1107 59.66 31.03 -26.78
C ARG A 1107 58.52 30.80 -27.75
N TYR A 1108 57.36 31.39 -27.47
CA TYR A 1108 56.19 31.28 -28.32
C TYR A 1108 56.11 32.44 -29.30
N ARG A 1109 55.81 32.13 -30.56
CA ARG A 1109 55.50 33.08 -31.63
C ARG A 1109 54.18 32.71 -32.26
N PHE A 1110 53.12 33.40 -31.87
CA PHE A 1110 51.79 33.20 -32.42
C PHE A 1110 51.69 33.87 -33.80
N ILE A 1111 51.46 33.06 -34.85
CA ILE A 1111 51.34 33.46 -36.26
C ILE A 1111 49.89 33.87 -36.54
N LYS A 1112 48.95 32.99 -36.18
CA LYS A 1112 47.50 33.19 -36.32
C LYS A 1112 46.81 32.61 -35.10
N THR A 1113 46.04 33.41 -34.38
CA THR A 1113 45.17 32.91 -33.31
C THR A 1113 43.78 32.70 -33.89
N GLY A 1114 43.29 31.45 -33.89
CA GLY A 1114 41.94 31.08 -34.33
C GLY A 1114 40.87 31.53 -33.33
N THR A 1115 39.70 30.89 -33.33
CA THR A 1115 38.55 31.30 -32.50
C THR A 1115 38.65 30.89 -31.03
N GLU A 1116 39.62 30.07 -30.65
CA GLU A 1116 39.77 29.55 -29.28
C GLU A 1116 40.21 30.66 -28.30
N THR A 1117 39.30 31.04 -27.41
CA THR A 1117 39.47 32.19 -26.49
C THR A 1117 40.63 31.99 -25.51
N ASP A 1118 40.89 30.76 -25.05
CA ASP A 1118 41.96 30.48 -24.09
C ASP A 1118 43.36 30.63 -24.72
N LEU A 1119 43.51 30.20 -25.98
CA LEU A 1119 44.77 30.38 -26.72
C LEU A 1119 45.00 31.84 -27.10
N GLN A 1120 43.95 32.60 -27.43
CA GLN A 1120 44.05 34.04 -27.65
C GLN A 1120 44.54 34.78 -26.39
N ASN A 1121 43.95 34.45 -25.23
CA ASN A 1121 44.35 35.05 -23.95
C ASN A 1121 45.78 34.68 -23.57
N PHE A 1122 46.18 33.41 -23.77
CA PHE A 1122 47.57 32.99 -23.57
C PHE A 1122 48.54 33.70 -24.53
N ALA A 1123 48.16 33.83 -25.81
CA ALA A 1123 48.96 34.48 -26.84
C ALA A 1123 49.22 35.97 -26.58
N ALA A 1124 48.23 36.68 -26.02
CA ALA A 1124 48.36 38.07 -25.60
C ALA A 1124 49.39 38.24 -24.48
N TYR A 1125 49.60 37.21 -23.67
CA TYR A 1125 50.42 37.26 -22.47
C TYR A 1125 51.83 36.67 -22.65
N ALA A 1126 51.97 35.69 -23.54
CA ALA A 1126 53.23 34.98 -23.79
C ALA A 1126 54.25 35.77 -24.64
N LYS A 1127 53.91 36.95 -25.17
CA LYS A 1127 54.84 37.87 -25.86
C LYS A 1127 55.23 38.99 -24.88
N PRO A 1128 56.49 39.14 -24.40
CA PRO A 1128 57.78 38.72 -24.94
C PRO A 1128 58.60 37.87 -23.94
N VAL A 1129 58.00 36.81 -23.38
CA VAL A 1129 58.62 36.05 -22.28
C VAL A 1129 59.18 34.69 -22.74
N TYR A 1130 60.15 34.16 -21.99
CA TYR A 1130 60.80 32.88 -22.22
C TYR A 1130 60.43 31.91 -21.08
N TYR A 1131 59.96 30.71 -21.42
CA TYR A 1131 59.53 29.71 -20.44
C TYR A 1131 60.62 28.66 -20.26
N GLN A 1132 61.25 28.60 -19.08
CA GLN A 1132 62.20 27.55 -18.74
C GLN A 1132 61.46 26.21 -18.64
N ILE A 1133 61.99 25.18 -19.30
CA ILE A 1133 61.48 23.81 -19.20
C ILE A 1133 62.57 22.88 -18.67
N PRO A 1134 62.20 21.74 -18.06
CA PRO A 1134 63.15 20.75 -17.59
C PRO A 1134 64.02 20.20 -18.74
N ASN A 1135 65.33 20.08 -18.50
CA ASN A 1135 66.29 19.65 -19.52
C ASN A 1135 66.07 18.20 -19.99
N ASP A 1136 65.59 17.32 -19.11
CA ASP A 1136 65.21 15.93 -19.39
C ASP A 1136 63.97 15.88 -20.31
N ARG A 1137 62.95 16.70 -20.05
CA ARG A 1137 61.77 16.83 -20.92
C ARG A 1137 62.11 17.35 -22.30
N TRP A 1138 63.02 18.31 -22.39
CA TRP A 1138 63.53 18.75 -23.68
C TRP A 1138 64.20 17.61 -24.46
N LYS A 1139 64.98 16.76 -23.79
CA LYS A 1139 65.64 15.62 -24.44
C LYS A 1139 64.61 14.64 -25.01
N GLU A 1140 63.55 14.31 -24.25
CA GLU A 1140 62.45 13.47 -24.74
C GLU A 1140 61.76 14.08 -25.97
N ILE A 1141 61.51 15.39 -25.96
CA ILE A 1141 60.92 16.11 -27.09
C ILE A 1141 61.85 16.06 -28.32
N ALA A 1142 63.14 16.30 -28.14
CA ALA A 1142 64.14 16.25 -29.21
C ALA A 1142 64.27 14.84 -29.81
N ASP A 1143 64.24 13.79 -28.98
CA ASP A 1143 64.31 12.40 -29.41
C ASP A 1143 63.08 12.02 -30.25
N VAL A 1144 61.87 12.44 -29.85
CA VAL A 1144 60.65 12.22 -30.65
C VAL A 1144 60.69 12.99 -31.97
N ILE A 1145 61.14 14.24 -31.97
CA ILE A 1145 61.27 14.99 -33.22
C ILE A 1145 62.32 14.33 -34.14
N ALA A 1146 63.42 13.80 -33.60
CA ALA A 1146 64.42 13.08 -34.39
C ALA A 1146 63.89 11.75 -34.95
N ALA A 1147 63.09 11.01 -34.17
CA ALA A 1147 62.53 9.72 -34.56
C ALA A 1147 61.54 9.81 -35.74
N TYR A 1148 60.79 10.91 -35.83
CA TYR A 1148 59.78 11.13 -36.88
C TYR A 1148 60.20 12.19 -37.93
N GLY A 1149 61.33 12.87 -37.71
CA GLY A 1149 61.77 14.04 -38.47
C GLY A 1149 62.64 13.73 -39.69
N THR A 1150 62.08 13.10 -40.73
CA THR A 1150 62.52 13.27 -42.13
C THR A 1150 61.34 13.04 -43.09
N ALA A 1151 60.40 13.98 -43.13
CA ALA A 1151 59.56 14.21 -44.29
C ALA A 1151 59.69 15.70 -44.62
N LYS A 1152 60.33 15.98 -45.75
CA LYS A 1152 60.69 17.32 -46.21
C LYS A 1152 59.55 17.96 -46.97
#